data_AF-A0A7K4CY76-F1
#
_entry.id   AF-A0A7K4CY76-F1
#
_cell.length_a   1.000
_cell.length_b   1.000
_cell.length_c   1.000
_cell.angle_alpha   90.00
_cell.angle_beta   90.00
_cell.angle_gamma   90.00
#
_symmetry.space_group_name_H-M   'P 1'
#
loop_
_entity.id
_entity.type
_entity.pdbx_description
1 polymer ?
#
loop_
_entity_poly.entity_id
_entity_poly.type
_entity_poly.pdbx_seq_one_letter_code
_entity_poly.pdbx_strand_id
1 'polypeptide(L)'
;MDATLYLYVEEKDSFTEVTRITSKDVVFIVLMNEQKVIVWQGKESPRMLRYKGGMKVATLISAKRLYNFKSEIMTEGEEPAPVRDMLAQHFGRRELTPAEIAMDDRKQVETKARAIAEKYSRGEPEPAPQKPKTPSIPERPALVHVELAKDRKDADHEHATMPAMPDTKTDQKEPGATLSIQAELRRVNLGMGRDLAASENISLEKKQFLTKDEKSIIDGVRREQSRSDNLASVHGTKLWDEERKRQIRDQEESLHKDLEAEKHRIEAAERERIASEKRFLEEKLRKEKEELERERHALEEKLREEELARKHELEAAEKAREARKKDLIEFEVRKIDLRMQVRRKGIDYIPVPPENGRILYRIEKGVAVKMVPEYMTMGDVYLLDKGKKLFVWFGKLASLDERFFGEEIAKLLKEKRGIDTEIITIEQAQEPIDFISSFDSLFILDGNFAESVLKKEQLHASKDFILYRFKTEGGLLFMEMPKAHASITSNDSFIFDFGKDIIVWHGKDSNPEERQRSAEIATMFKKERASDVKIRVHDEGSEPGYDGFPAPVWVVLKGERRAAEMADAHRKAMETLEAQRREIALKQQQEAEAKRLIEEKKALDETERIEREMLQKEIERKKAELTPQQIEARWRDFRRKMRERRGLPPEDEAIVLDLKTGEIVPAAPASEPAPVIDKAELKRQKEKEFEQLKRIELEMLEKRVAREKPSADVEARWRADLQAKLDAQWKEIQAELA
;
A
#
# COMPACT_ATOMS: atom_id res chain seq x y z
N MET A 1 49.34 -28.51 44.07
CA MET A 1 49.11 -28.19 42.65
C MET A 1 49.75 -26.84 42.38
N ASP A 2 50.42 -26.66 41.26
CA ASP A 2 50.89 -25.34 40.85
C ASP A 2 49.70 -24.58 40.25
N ALA A 3 49.11 -23.72 41.08
CA ALA A 3 47.88 -23.00 40.81
C ALA A 3 48.10 -21.50 41.03
N THR A 4 48.02 -20.70 39.98
CA THR A 4 48.12 -19.23 40.12
C THR A 4 46.73 -18.63 40.29
N LEU A 5 46.58 -17.77 41.30
CA LEU A 5 45.28 -17.29 41.80
C LEU A 5 45.11 -15.80 41.49
N TYR A 6 44.26 -15.48 40.52
CA TYR A 6 44.02 -14.11 40.06
C TYR A 6 42.64 -13.61 40.45
N LEU A 7 42.55 -12.49 41.18
CA LEU A 7 41.32 -11.74 41.37
C LEU A 7 41.04 -10.87 40.13
N TYR A 8 39.79 -10.81 39.68
CA TYR A 8 39.35 -9.87 38.65
C TYR A 8 38.84 -8.57 39.27
N VAL A 9 39.52 -7.46 38.99
CA VAL A 9 39.18 -6.13 39.51
C VAL A 9 38.38 -5.36 38.45
N GLU A 10 37.07 -5.22 38.67
CA GLU A 10 36.13 -4.65 37.70
C GLU A 10 36.48 -3.21 37.26
N GLU A 11 37.00 -2.38 38.17
CA GLU A 11 37.36 -0.97 37.90
C GLU A 11 38.52 -0.81 36.90
N LYS A 12 39.35 -1.84 36.72
CA LYS A 12 40.58 -1.79 35.92
C LYS A 12 40.64 -2.85 34.82
N ASP A 13 39.62 -3.70 34.72
CA ASP A 13 39.53 -4.85 33.81
C ASP A 13 40.78 -5.76 33.84
N SER A 14 41.45 -5.79 35.00
CA SER A 14 42.79 -6.34 35.21
C SER A 14 42.78 -7.51 36.19
N PHE A 15 43.68 -8.46 35.96
CA PHE A 15 43.94 -9.58 36.85
C PHE A 15 45.06 -9.24 37.83
N THR A 16 44.81 -9.40 39.12
CA THR A 16 45.78 -9.18 40.19
C THR A 16 46.01 -10.50 40.92
N GLU A 17 47.26 -10.90 41.15
CA GLU A 17 47.56 -12.05 42.02
C GLU A 17 47.20 -11.71 43.48
N VAL A 18 46.49 -12.60 44.17
CA VAL A 18 45.81 -12.25 45.43
C VAL A 18 46.03 -13.27 46.56
N THR A 19 46.32 -12.73 47.75
CA THR A 19 46.71 -13.46 48.96
C THR A 19 45.58 -13.65 49.99
N ARG A 20 44.36 -13.15 49.72
CA ARG A 20 43.13 -13.36 50.52
C ARG A 20 41.88 -13.30 49.65
N ILE A 21 40.94 -14.22 49.85
CA ILE A 21 39.65 -14.28 49.12
C ILE A 21 38.50 -14.05 50.10
N THR A 22 37.43 -13.36 49.66
CA THR A 22 36.18 -13.19 50.41
C THR A 22 34.98 -13.74 49.63
N SER A 23 33.87 -13.98 50.32
CA SER A 23 32.59 -14.45 49.74
C SER A 23 31.95 -13.46 48.73
N LYS A 24 32.53 -12.27 48.52
CA LYS A 24 32.05 -11.26 47.56
C LYS A 24 32.83 -11.26 46.24
N ASP A 25 33.94 -11.98 46.18
CA ASP A 25 34.90 -11.94 45.07
C ASP A 25 34.57 -12.93 43.95
N VAL A 26 35.19 -12.71 42.78
CA VAL A 26 35.23 -13.66 41.67
C VAL A 26 36.70 -13.89 41.29
N VAL A 27 37.17 -15.12 41.48
CA VAL A 27 38.59 -15.49 41.44
C VAL A 27 38.84 -16.53 40.36
N PHE A 28 39.96 -16.38 39.66
CA PHE A 28 40.37 -17.20 38.54
C PHE A 28 41.56 -18.06 38.97
N ILE A 29 41.29 -19.35 39.18
CA ILE A 29 42.30 -20.33 39.52
C ILE A 29 42.83 -20.92 38.21
N VAL A 30 44.09 -20.64 37.89
CA VAL A 30 44.73 -21.15 36.66
C VAL A 30 45.61 -22.35 37.01
N LEU A 31 45.14 -23.54 36.65
CA LEU A 31 45.84 -24.80 36.82
C LEU A 31 46.66 -25.08 35.55
N MET A 32 47.89 -24.58 35.53
CA MET A 32 48.78 -24.65 34.36
C MET A 32 49.06 -26.09 33.93
N ASN A 33 49.28 -26.99 34.90
CA ASN A 33 49.62 -28.39 34.66
C ASN A 33 48.44 -29.23 34.13
N GLU A 34 47.19 -28.82 34.40
CA GLU A 34 45.97 -29.51 33.96
C GLU A 34 45.33 -28.88 32.71
N GLN A 35 45.84 -27.72 32.26
CA GLN A 35 45.20 -26.86 31.26
C GLN A 35 43.72 -26.60 31.62
N LYS A 36 43.49 -26.07 32.83
CA LYS A 36 42.15 -25.79 33.37
C LYS A 36 42.10 -24.42 34.05
N VAL A 37 41.03 -23.68 33.80
CA VAL A 37 40.72 -22.43 34.53
C VAL A 37 39.39 -22.58 35.25
N ILE A 38 39.42 -22.39 36.56
CA ILE A 38 38.22 -22.39 37.40
C ILE A 38 37.85 -20.94 37.71
N VAL A 39 36.62 -20.56 37.38
CA VAL A 39 36.01 -19.29 37.79
C VAL A 39 35.26 -19.56 39.09
N TRP A 40 35.94 -19.34 40.22
CA TRP A 40 35.36 -19.44 41.55
C TRP A 40 34.53 -18.18 41.85
N GLN A 41 33.30 -18.37 42.30
CA GLN A 41 32.34 -17.29 42.55
C GLN A 41 31.89 -17.31 44.02
N GLY A 42 32.23 -16.26 44.76
CA GLY A 42 31.75 -16.07 46.12
C GLY A 42 30.22 -16.01 46.20
N LYS A 43 29.64 -16.55 47.26
CA LYS A 43 28.19 -16.68 47.47
C LYS A 43 27.47 -15.32 47.47
N GLU A 44 28.11 -14.31 48.04
CA GLU A 44 27.66 -12.90 48.10
C GLU A 44 28.08 -12.06 46.88
N SER A 45 28.84 -12.62 45.92
CA SER A 45 29.37 -11.85 44.79
C SER A 45 28.24 -11.25 43.90
N PRO A 46 28.36 -9.99 43.42
CA PRO A 46 27.33 -9.37 42.60
C PRO A 46 27.04 -10.17 41.32
N ARG A 47 25.77 -10.29 40.91
CA ARG A 47 25.37 -10.98 39.66
C ARG A 47 26.10 -10.42 38.42
N MET A 48 26.31 -9.10 38.37
CA MET A 48 27.06 -8.45 37.29
C MET A 48 28.53 -8.88 37.25
N LEU A 49 29.19 -8.98 38.42
CA LEU A 49 30.59 -9.39 38.53
C LEU A 49 30.78 -10.84 38.10
N ARG A 50 29.87 -11.75 38.53
CA ARG A 50 29.84 -13.15 38.07
C ARG A 50 29.68 -13.27 36.55
N TYR A 51 28.74 -12.51 35.97
CA TYR A 51 28.49 -12.51 34.53
C TYR A 51 29.69 -11.98 33.72
N LYS A 52 30.24 -10.82 34.11
CA LYS A 52 31.46 -10.25 33.51
C LYS A 52 32.65 -11.21 33.63
N GLY A 53 32.85 -11.83 34.78
CA GLY A 53 33.92 -12.80 34.99
C GLY A 53 33.82 -14.02 34.07
N GLY A 54 32.61 -14.60 33.94
CA GLY A 54 32.35 -15.67 32.98
C GLY A 54 32.60 -15.27 31.53
N MET A 55 32.10 -14.10 31.11
CA MET A 55 32.39 -13.54 29.78
C MET A 55 33.88 -13.32 29.55
N LYS A 56 34.64 -12.88 30.57
CA LYS A 56 36.07 -12.61 30.45
C LYS A 56 36.87 -13.88 30.17
N VAL A 57 36.57 -15.00 30.83
CA VAL A 57 37.20 -16.30 30.52
C VAL A 57 36.81 -16.82 29.14
N ALA A 58 35.53 -16.73 28.74
CA ALA A 58 35.12 -17.08 27.37
C ALA A 58 35.88 -16.23 26.32
N THR A 59 36.11 -14.95 26.63
CA THR A 59 36.90 -14.03 25.79
C THR A 59 38.39 -14.41 25.75
N LEU A 60 39.00 -14.80 26.88
CA LEU A 60 40.42 -15.17 26.93
C LEU A 60 40.73 -16.52 26.27
N ILE A 61 39.79 -17.48 26.32
CA ILE A 61 39.89 -18.75 25.60
C ILE A 61 39.77 -18.51 24.09
N SER A 62 38.74 -17.77 23.65
CA SER A 62 38.53 -17.45 22.23
C SER A 62 39.61 -16.53 21.64
N ALA A 63 40.16 -15.59 22.41
CA ALA A 63 41.31 -14.75 22.03
C ALA A 63 42.67 -15.47 22.10
N LYS A 64 42.68 -16.81 22.05
CA LYS A 64 43.83 -17.72 22.03
C LYS A 64 44.81 -17.66 23.22
N ARG A 65 44.67 -16.72 24.17
CA ARG A 65 45.53 -16.64 25.39
C ARG A 65 45.40 -17.86 26.30
N LEU A 66 44.23 -18.51 26.29
CA LEU A 66 43.93 -19.73 27.05
C LEU A 66 43.37 -20.83 26.13
N TYR A 67 43.82 -20.91 24.87
CA TYR A 67 43.17 -21.69 23.80
C TYR A 67 42.88 -23.17 24.13
N ASN A 68 43.80 -23.84 24.84
CA ASN A 68 43.66 -25.24 25.22
C ASN A 68 43.01 -25.46 26.60
N PHE A 69 42.71 -24.39 27.35
CA PHE A 69 42.28 -24.52 28.74
C PHE A 69 40.77 -24.78 28.85
N LYS A 70 40.38 -25.78 29.63
CA LYS A 70 38.97 -26.03 29.97
C LYS A 70 38.50 -25.03 31.03
N SER A 71 37.43 -24.30 30.76
CA SER A 71 36.76 -23.43 31.74
C SER A 71 35.74 -24.21 32.57
N GLU A 72 35.77 -24.06 33.89
CA GLU A 72 34.72 -24.51 34.81
C GLU A 72 34.26 -23.33 35.67
N ILE A 73 32.96 -23.25 35.99
CA ILE A 73 32.40 -22.25 36.90
C ILE A 73 32.01 -22.97 38.19
N MET A 74 32.45 -22.46 39.34
CA MET A 74 32.22 -23.08 40.64
C MET A 74 31.72 -22.04 41.65
N THR A 75 30.70 -22.39 42.44
CA THR A 75 30.18 -21.55 43.53
C THR A 75 30.87 -21.90 44.85
N GLU A 76 31.11 -20.90 45.69
CA GLU A 76 31.55 -21.07 47.08
C GLU A 76 30.69 -22.11 47.82
N GLY A 77 31.33 -23.18 48.30
CA GLY A 77 30.68 -24.29 49.00
C GLY A 77 30.29 -25.50 48.14
N GLU A 78 30.37 -25.41 46.81
CA GLU A 78 30.17 -26.53 45.88
C GLU A 78 31.50 -27.19 45.44
N GLU A 79 32.59 -26.87 46.14
CA GLU A 79 33.96 -27.24 45.78
C GLU A 79 34.28 -28.73 46.02
N PRO A 80 34.83 -29.45 45.01
CA PRO A 80 35.47 -30.75 45.22
C PRO A 80 36.62 -30.65 46.22
N ALA A 81 36.85 -31.72 46.99
CA ALA A 81 37.83 -31.75 48.07
C ALA A 81 39.24 -31.24 47.67
N PRO A 82 39.84 -31.60 46.52
CA PRO A 82 41.17 -31.10 46.14
C PRO A 82 41.25 -29.58 45.99
N VAL A 83 40.19 -28.94 45.48
CA VAL A 83 40.12 -27.47 45.34
C VAL A 83 39.91 -26.83 46.71
N ARG A 84 39.01 -27.41 47.52
CA ARG A 84 38.69 -26.96 48.88
C ARG A 84 39.91 -27.01 49.80
N ASP A 85 40.67 -28.11 49.76
CA ASP A 85 41.89 -28.28 50.55
C ASP A 85 43.02 -27.37 50.06
N MET A 86 43.15 -27.15 48.75
CA MET A 86 44.10 -26.17 48.18
C MET A 86 43.77 -24.73 48.63
N LEU A 87 42.50 -24.33 48.58
CA LEU A 87 42.04 -23.02 49.07
C LEU A 87 42.26 -22.89 50.58
N ALA A 88 41.95 -23.93 51.36
CA ALA A 88 42.22 -23.96 52.80
C ALA A 88 43.74 -23.93 53.13
N GLN A 89 44.59 -24.47 52.25
CA GLN A 89 46.05 -24.42 52.40
C GLN A 89 46.63 -23.04 52.05
N HIS A 90 46.06 -22.33 51.07
CA HIS A 90 46.52 -21.00 50.66
C HIS A 90 45.96 -19.86 51.52
N PHE A 91 44.73 -20.01 52.04
CA PHE A 91 44.00 -18.91 52.70
C PHE A 91 43.54 -19.23 54.14
N GLY A 92 43.73 -20.46 54.61
CA GLY A 92 43.29 -20.93 55.93
C GLY A 92 41.90 -21.55 55.95
N ARG A 93 41.59 -22.33 56.99
CA ARG A 93 40.24 -22.90 57.20
C ARG A 93 39.30 -21.86 57.82
N ARG A 94 38.14 -21.67 57.21
CA ARG A 94 37.00 -20.92 57.77
C ARG A 94 36.32 -21.76 58.85
N GLU A 95 36.05 -21.16 60.00
CA GLU A 95 35.11 -21.72 60.97
C GLU A 95 33.69 -21.58 60.43
N LEU A 96 32.94 -22.68 60.38
CA LEU A 96 31.55 -22.69 59.92
C LEU A 96 30.64 -22.17 61.02
N THR A 97 29.67 -21.32 60.67
CA THR A 97 28.70 -20.82 61.65
C THR A 97 27.72 -21.94 62.05
N PRO A 98 27.16 -21.92 63.28
CA PRO A 98 26.22 -22.96 63.74
C PRO A 98 25.00 -23.16 62.82
N ALA A 99 24.58 -22.10 62.10
CA ALA A 99 23.49 -22.17 61.12
C ALA A 99 23.87 -22.95 59.84
N GLU A 100 25.15 -22.90 59.43
CA GLU A 100 25.66 -23.66 58.28
C GLU A 100 25.78 -25.16 58.62
N ILE A 101 26.19 -25.49 59.85
CA ILE A 101 26.20 -26.87 60.37
C ILE A 101 24.78 -27.46 60.38
N ALA A 102 23.81 -26.72 60.94
CA ALA A 102 22.41 -27.14 60.97
C ALA A 102 21.78 -27.31 59.57
N MET A 103 22.27 -26.58 58.55
CA MET A 103 21.85 -26.78 57.16
C MET A 103 22.46 -28.05 56.54
N ASP A 104 23.72 -28.38 56.84
CA ASP A 104 24.33 -29.59 56.30
C ASP A 104 23.77 -30.85 56.96
N ASP A 105 23.56 -30.85 58.28
CA ASP A 105 22.84 -31.91 58.99
C ASP A 105 21.46 -32.15 58.37
N ARG A 106 20.70 -31.08 58.07
CA ARG A 106 19.40 -31.18 57.40
C ARG A 106 19.51 -31.76 55.99
N LYS A 107 20.51 -31.35 55.19
CA LYS A 107 20.79 -31.96 53.87
C LYS A 107 21.15 -33.44 53.98
N GLN A 108 21.94 -33.82 54.98
CA GLN A 108 22.30 -35.22 55.21
C GLN A 108 21.08 -36.06 55.67
N VAL A 109 20.17 -35.49 56.47
CA VAL A 109 18.90 -36.11 56.83
C VAL A 109 17.98 -36.25 55.59
N GLU A 110 17.82 -35.22 54.77
CA GLU A 110 17.03 -35.29 53.53
C GLU A 110 17.62 -36.31 52.53
N THR A 111 18.95 -36.38 52.42
CA THR A 111 19.63 -37.35 51.55
C THR A 111 19.46 -38.79 52.06
N LYS A 112 19.57 -39.02 53.38
CA LYS A 112 19.27 -40.33 54.00
C LYS A 112 17.80 -40.70 53.84
N ALA A 113 16.87 -39.76 54.05
CA ALA A 113 15.43 -39.99 53.84
C ALA A 113 15.11 -40.35 52.38
N ARG A 114 15.77 -39.69 51.41
CA ARG A 114 15.63 -40.01 49.98
C ARG A 114 16.18 -41.39 49.63
N ALA A 115 17.34 -41.77 50.17
CA ALA A 115 17.91 -43.11 49.99
C ALA A 115 17.06 -44.22 50.65
N ILE A 116 16.41 -43.92 51.79
CA ILE A 116 15.46 -44.80 52.46
C ILE A 116 14.19 -44.95 51.62
N ALA A 117 13.62 -43.86 51.11
CA ALA A 117 12.47 -43.90 50.21
C ALA A 117 12.78 -44.68 48.91
N GLU A 118 13.98 -44.53 48.36
CA GLU A 118 14.42 -45.28 47.18
C GLU A 118 14.59 -46.78 47.48
N LYS A 119 15.05 -47.18 48.68
CA LYS A 119 15.03 -48.58 49.12
C LYS A 119 13.60 -49.13 49.22
N TYR A 120 12.68 -48.40 49.85
CA TYR A 120 11.27 -48.82 49.91
C TYR A 120 10.63 -48.93 48.52
N SER A 121 11.03 -48.12 47.54
CA SER A 121 10.55 -48.23 46.15
C SER A 121 11.10 -49.44 45.38
N ARG A 122 12.11 -50.15 45.90
CA ARG A 122 12.76 -51.31 45.26
C ARG A 122 12.32 -52.67 45.83
N GLY A 123 11.51 -52.71 46.89
CA GLY A 123 10.84 -53.93 47.35
C GLY A 123 11.72 -54.99 48.04
N GLU A 124 12.86 -54.61 48.61
CA GLU A 124 13.66 -55.52 49.47
C GLU A 124 12.94 -55.75 50.83
N PRO A 125 12.85 -56.99 51.35
CA PRO A 125 12.20 -57.26 52.63
C PRO A 125 13.05 -56.81 53.82
N GLU A 126 12.41 -56.17 54.80
CA GLU A 126 13.07 -55.60 55.99
C GLU A 126 13.42 -56.68 57.05
N PRO A 127 14.61 -56.64 57.68
CA PRO A 127 14.94 -57.50 58.81
C PRO A 127 14.19 -57.09 60.10
N ALA A 128 13.78 -58.08 60.89
CA ALA A 128 12.91 -57.90 62.06
C ALA A 128 13.44 -56.90 63.13
N PRO A 129 12.54 -56.18 63.84
CA PRO A 129 12.91 -54.98 64.58
C PRO A 129 13.54 -55.23 65.95
N GLN A 130 14.55 -54.42 66.29
CA GLN A 130 14.98 -54.25 67.69
C GLN A 130 14.18 -53.12 68.34
N LYS A 131 13.52 -53.41 69.48
CA LYS A 131 12.65 -52.45 70.18
C LYS A 131 13.45 -51.33 70.88
N PRO A 132 12.89 -50.11 70.96
CA PRO A 132 13.56 -48.98 71.59
C PRO A 132 13.62 -49.09 73.11
N LYS A 133 14.58 -48.36 73.73
CA LYS A 133 14.56 -48.03 75.15
C LYS A 133 14.07 -46.60 75.37
N THR A 134 12.82 -46.48 75.78
CA THR A 134 12.25 -45.32 76.51
C THR A 134 11.88 -45.82 77.91
N PRO A 135 12.08 -45.03 78.99
CA PRO A 135 11.17 -43.94 79.37
C PRO A 135 11.97 -42.67 79.80
N SER A 136 11.47 -41.61 80.45
CA SER A 136 10.18 -41.24 81.08
C SER A 136 9.94 -39.72 80.88
N ILE A 137 8.72 -39.14 80.75
CA ILE A 137 7.46 -39.24 81.52
C ILE A 137 7.60 -38.59 82.92
N PRO A 138 6.60 -37.80 83.44
CA PRO A 138 5.25 -37.52 82.93
C PRO A 138 5.17 -36.20 82.10
N GLU A 139 4.26 -35.19 82.12
CA GLU A 139 3.24 -34.64 83.04
C GLU A 139 2.04 -33.99 82.29
N ARG A 140 1.02 -33.46 83.02
CA ARG A 140 -0.26 -32.84 82.54
C ARG A 140 -0.75 -31.77 83.53
N PRO A 141 -2.01 -31.23 83.52
CA PRO A 141 -3.08 -31.08 82.49
C PRO A 141 -3.32 -29.58 82.13
N ALA A 142 -4.41 -29.04 81.54
CA ALA A 142 -5.78 -29.46 81.18
C ALA A 142 -6.27 -28.66 79.91
N LEU A 143 -7.17 -29.15 79.04
CA LEU A 143 -8.66 -29.00 79.04
C LEU A 143 -9.15 -27.52 79.18
N VAL A 144 -10.12 -26.99 78.42
CA VAL A 144 -11.03 -27.56 77.38
C VAL A 144 -11.60 -26.46 76.42
N HIS A 145 -12.36 -26.85 75.39
CA HIS A 145 -13.05 -25.98 74.40
C HIS A 145 -14.28 -25.21 75.00
N VAL A 146 -15.11 -24.37 74.34
CA VAL A 146 -15.46 -23.98 72.94
C VAL A 146 -16.35 -22.68 73.02
N GLU A 147 -16.66 -21.79 72.06
CA GLU A 147 -16.39 -21.53 70.61
C GLU A 147 -16.73 -20.04 70.26
N LEU A 148 -16.75 -19.68 68.96
CA LEU A 148 -17.54 -18.64 68.26
C LEU A 148 -17.43 -17.13 68.62
N ALA A 149 -16.74 -16.42 67.71
CA ALA A 149 -17.05 -15.10 67.12
C ALA A 149 -17.20 -13.84 67.99
N LYS A 150 -16.34 -12.83 67.74
CA LYS A 150 -16.78 -11.46 67.36
C LYS A 150 -15.69 -10.48 66.85
N ASP A 151 -16.11 -9.66 65.87
CA ASP A 151 -15.81 -8.24 65.63
C ASP A 151 -14.37 -7.64 65.65
N ARG A 152 -13.95 -7.19 64.44
CA ARG A 152 -13.59 -5.78 64.05
C ARG A 152 -12.15 -5.25 63.99
N LYS A 153 -12.05 -4.26 63.07
CA LYS A 153 -11.01 -3.23 62.79
C LYS A 153 -9.87 -3.64 61.84
N ASP A 154 -9.56 -2.89 60.78
CA ASP A 154 -10.25 -1.79 60.05
C ASP A 154 -9.92 -1.96 58.53
N ALA A 155 -10.87 -1.83 57.58
CA ALA A 155 -11.03 -0.72 56.60
C ALA A 155 -9.85 -0.51 55.61
N ASP A 156 -9.95 -0.45 54.27
CA ASP A 156 -11.05 -0.47 53.25
C ASP A 156 -10.45 -0.97 51.90
N HIS A 157 -11.15 -1.21 50.78
CA HIS A 157 -12.34 -1.97 50.37
C HIS A 157 -12.42 -1.89 48.81
N GLU A 158 -13.20 -2.74 48.12
CA GLU A 158 -13.05 -3.01 46.66
C GLU A 158 -14.22 -2.55 45.74
N HIS A 159 -14.00 -2.73 44.42
CA HIS A 159 -14.94 -2.90 43.29
C HIS A 159 -16.48 -2.94 43.51
N ALA A 160 -17.22 -2.27 42.61
CA ALA A 160 -18.57 -2.69 42.15
C ALA A 160 -18.95 -2.05 40.77
N THR A 161 -20.09 -2.48 40.19
CA THR A 161 -20.47 -2.28 38.77
C THR A 161 -21.86 -1.62 38.59
N MET A 162 -21.99 -0.66 37.63
CA MET A 162 -23.26 -0.02 37.15
C MET A 162 -24.04 0.82 38.22
N PRO A 163 -25.06 1.66 37.89
CA PRO A 163 -25.90 1.75 36.67
C PRO A 163 -26.26 3.18 36.13
N ALA A 164 -27.15 3.21 35.13
CA ALA A 164 -28.20 4.21 34.79
C ALA A 164 -27.92 5.75 34.60
N MET A 165 -28.77 6.33 33.73
CA MET A 165 -28.99 7.76 33.36
C MET A 165 -29.50 8.64 34.55
N PRO A 166 -29.57 10.01 34.49
CA PRO A 166 -29.64 10.90 33.30
C PRO A 166 -28.93 12.30 33.39
N ASP A 167 -29.12 13.12 32.33
CA ASP A 167 -29.20 14.62 32.30
C ASP A 167 -27.98 15.50 32.73
N THR A 168 -27.71 16.71 32.18
CA THR A 168 -28.34 17.52 31.09
C THR A 168 -27.39 18.60 30.51
N LYS A 169 -27.69 19.09 29.27
CA LYS A 169 -27.47 20.47 28.73
C LYS A 169 -26.01 20.98 28.50
N THR A 170 -25.70 22.01 27.69
CA THR A 170 -26.28 22.74 26.51
C THR A 170 -25.13 23.60 25.94
N ASP A 171 -25.10 24.12 24.70
CA ASP A 171 -25.98 24.07 23.51
C ASP A 171 -25.06 23.63 22.32
N GLN A 172 -25.39 23.51 21.03
CA GLN A 172 -26.42 24.06 20.14
C GLN A 172 -27.06 22.89 19.33
N LYS A 173 -28.22 22.95 18.68
CA LYS A 173 -29.03 23.99 17.97
C LYS A 173 -28.66 24.19 16.48
N GLU A 174 -29.57 24.06 15.52
CA GLU A 174 -31.03 23.76 15.57
C GLU A 174 -31.44 22.68 14.55
N PRO A 175 -32.52 21.94 14.84
CA PRO A 175 -33.60 21.86 13.85
C PRO A 175 -35.02 21.94 14.45
N GLY A 176 -35.99 22.42 13.66
CA GLY A 176 -37.41 22.08 13.85
C GLY A 176 -38.39 23.25 14.04
N ALA A 177 -39.03 23.67 12.95
CA ALA A 177 -40.29 24.42 12.92
C ALA A 177 -40.97 24.17 11.55
N THR A 178 -42.29 24.11 11.37
CA THR A 178 -43.43 24.38 12.28
C THR A 178 -44.54 23.35 12.10
N LEU A 179 -45.21 22.97 13.20
CA LEU A 179 -46.67 22.84 13.19
C LEU A 179 -47.24 24.14 13.78
N SER A 180 -48.06 24.85 13.02
CA SER A 180 -48.80 26.02 13.50
C SER A 180 -50.28 25.84 13.22
N ILE A 181 -51.11 26.27 14.17
CA ILE A 181 -52.57 26.20 14.09
C ILE A 181 -53.08 27.60 13.70
N GLN A 182 -54.07 27.68 12.81
CA GLN A 182 -54.73 28.88 12.25
C GLN A 182 -54.13 29.54 11.00
N ALA A 183 -54.23 28.86 9.85
CA ALA A 183 -54.49 29.40 8.49
C ALA A 183 -54.73 28.20 7.55
N GLU A 184 -55.52 28.22 6.47
CA GLU A 184 -56.58 29.12 5.99
C GLU A 184 -57.44 28.31 5.02
N LEU A 185 -58.68 27.91 5.39
CA LEU A 185 -59.65 27.34 4.43
C LEU A 185 -61.10 27.38 4.96
N ARG A 186 -61.62 28.60 5.07
CA ARG A 186 -63.07 28.88 5.09
C ARG A 186 -63.43 29.67 3.84
N ARG A 187 -64.62 29.40 3.28
CA ARG A 187 -65.16 29.88 1.98
C ARG A 187 -64.47 29.19 0.80
N VAL A 188 -65.14 28.36 0.01
CA VAL A 188 -66.44 28.64 -0.59
C VAL A 188 -67.64 28.13 0.23
N ASN A 189 -68.61 29.02 0.40
CA ASN A 189 -69.99 28.74 0.74
C ASN A 189 -70.83 29.80 -0.01
N LEU A 190 -72.13 29.55 -0.18
CA LEU A 190 -73.04 30.15 -1.17
C LEU A 190 -72.84 29.57 -2.59
N GLY A 191 -73.88 29.04 -3.25
CA GLY A 191 -75.17 28.66 -2.68
C GLY A 191 -76.28 28.46 -3.70
N MET A 192 -77.18 27.51 -3.40
CA MET A 192 -78.58 27.37 -3.81
C MET A 192 -79.09 26.11 -3.08
N GLY A 193 -80.12 26.09 -2.23
CA GLY A 193 -80.96 27.19 -1.72
C GLY A 193 -82.44 26.92 -2.00
N ARG A 194 -83.26 26.89 -0.93
CA ARG A 194 -84.73 26.76 -0.92
C ARG A 194 -85.31 25.51 -1.62
N ASP A 195 -85.92 24.62 -0.84
CA ASP A 195 -87.38 24.47 -0.81
C ASP A 195 -87.80 23.30 0.09
N LEU A 196 -88.57 23.60 1.16
CA LEU A 196 -89.44 22.64 1.89
C LEU A 196 -90.29 23.27 3.03
N ALA A 197 -90.67 24.56 2.93
CA ALA A 197 -91.51 25.22 3.95
C ALA A 197 -92.24 26.50 3.47
N ALA A 198 -92.94 26.48 2.32
CA ALA A 198 -93.73 27.64 1.86
C ALA A 198 -94.86 27.33 0.85
N SER A 199 -95.78 26.41 1.17
CA SER A 199 -97.07 26.34 0.45
C SER A 199 -98.21 25.83 1.33
N GLU A 200 -98.51 26.55 2.41
CA GLU A 200 -99.87 26.55 2.98
C GLU A 200 -100.82 27.11 1.91
N ASN A 201 -101.60 26.26 1.22
CA ASN A 201 -102.72 26.77 0.42
C ASN A 201 -103.90 25.79 0.15
N ILE A 202 -104.00 24.68 0.89
CA ILE A 202 -105.24 23.86 0.90
C ILE A 202 -105.64 23.55 2.35
N SER A 203 -106.12 24.58 3.04
CA SER A 203 -106.88 24.45 4.29
C SER A 203 -107.79 25.66 4.50
N LEU A 204 -108.72 25.90 3.56
CA LEU A 204 -109.87 26.77 3.80
C LEU A 204 -111.02 26.58 2.77
N GLU A 205 -111.61 25.39 2.74
CA GLU A 205 -113.03 25.30 2.35
C GLU A 205 -113.73 24.17 3.13
N LYS A 206 -115.06 24.29 3.29
CA LYS A 206 -115.93 23.35 4.03
C LYS A 206 -115.62 23.17 5.54
N LYS A 207 -115.51 24.30 6.26
CA LYS A 207 -116.17 24.39 7.58
C LYS A 207 -117.68 24.47 7.33
N GLN A 208 -118.42 23.37 7.47
CA GLN A 208 -119.89 23.26 7.56
C GLN A 208 -120.23 21.75 7.62
N PHE A 209 -120.88 21.18 8.64
CA PHE A 209 -121.30 21.67 9.96
C PHE A 209 -121.04 20.56 10.99
N LEU A 210 -120.47 20.86 12.17
CA LEU A 210 -120.49 19.96 13.34
C LEU A 210 -120.83 20.75 14.60
N THR A 211 -121.51 20.09 15.54
CA THR A 211 -122.09 20.69 16.75
C THR A 211 -121.14 20.61 17.94
N LYS A 212 -121.52 21.24 19.06
CA LYS A 212 -120.59 21.52 20.16
C LYS A 212 -120.09 20.27 20.89
N ASP A 213 -120.90 19.22 20.94
CA ASP A 213 -120.69 18.08 21.84
C ASP A 213 -119.75 17.00 21.25
N GLU A 214 -119.64 16.95 19.92
CA GLU A 214 -118.78 15.99 19.20
C GLU A 214 -117.28 16.23 19.44
N LYS A 215 -116.89 17.46 19.83
CA LYS A 215 -115.49 17.81 20.14
C LYS A 215 -114.97 17.16 21.42
N SER A 216 -115.82 16.99 22.43
CA SER A 216 -115.40 16.47 23.75
C SER A 216 -114.93 15.01 23.66
N ILE A 217 -115.57 14.22 22.80
CA ILE A 217 -115.28 12.78 22.63
C ILE A 217 -113.97 12.59 21.84
N ILE A 218 -113.77 13.36 20.77
CA ILE A 218 -112.57 13.27 19.90
C ILE A 218 -111.29 13.63 20.68
N ASP A 219 -111.33 14.68 21.50
CA ASP A 219 -110.18 15.09 22.32
C ASP A 219 -109.87 14.13 23.48
N GLY A 220 -110.77 13.20 23.81
CA GLY A 220 -110.49 12.06 24.69
C GLY A 220 -109.71 10.96 23.96
N VAL A 221 -110.34 10.35 22.95
CA VAL A 221 -109.80 9.22 22.18
C VAL A 221 -108.41 9.51 21.61
N ARG A 222 -108.19 10.73 21.11
CA ARG A 222 -106.91 11.14 20.51
C ARG A 222 -105.74 11.13 21.50
N ARG A 223 -105.98 11.35 22.81
CA ARG A 223 -104.93 11.30 23.85
C ARG A 223 -104.56 9.86 24.23
N GLU A 224 -105.48 8.91 24.06
CA GLU A 224 -105.26 7.50 24.38
C GLU A 224 -104.49 6.78 23.25
N GLN A 225 -104.95 6.92 21.99
CA GLN A 225 -104.26 6.33 20.83
C GLN A 225 -102.83 6.86 20.67
N SER A 226 -102.61 8.16 20.86
CA SER A 226 -101.27 8.78 20.80
C SER A 226 -100.26 8.24 21.82
N ARG A 227 -100.71 7.51 22.86
CA ARG A 227 -99.82 6.79 23.79
C ARG A 227 -99.51 5.35 23.36
N SER A 228 -100.39 4.71 22.59
CA SER A 228 -100.22 3.34 22.13
C SER A 228 -99.29 3.25 20.92
N ASP A 229 -99.54 4.05 19.88
CA ASP A 229 -98.83 3.94 18.59
C ASP A 229 -97.33 4.28 18.71
N ASN A 230 -97.00 5.23 19.60
CA ASN A 230 -95.63 5.63 19.91
C ASN A 230 -94.81 4.57 20.66
N LEU A 231 -95.44 3.56 21.29
CA LEU A 231 -94.75 2.45 21.94
C LEU A 231 -94.51 1.27 20.98
N ALA A 232 -95.47 0.97 20.10
CA ALA A 232 -95.33 -0.13 19.14
C ALA A 232 -94.30 0.18 18.03
N SER A 233 -94.36 1.38 17.44
CA SER A 233 -93.50 1.77 16.29
C SER A 233 -92.00 1.80 16.64
N VAL A 234 -91.66 2.11 17.91
CA VAL A 234 -90.28 2.28 18.38
C VAL A 234 -89.57 0.95 18.67
N HIS A 235 -90.29 -0.15 18.84
CA HIS A 235 -89.67 -1.47 19.05
C HIS A 235 -89.44 -2.26 17.74
N GLY A 236 -90.40 -2.25 16.81
CA GLY A 236 -90.26 -2.97 15.54
C GLY A 236 -89.11 -2.45 14.66
N THR A 237 -88.97 -1.13 14.59
CA THR A 237 -87.89 -0.47 13.83
C THR A 237 -86.51 -0.76 14.43
N LYS A 238 -86.35 -0.66 15.76
CA LYS A 238 -85.08 -0.94 16.45
C LYS A 238 -84.58 -2.37 16.24
N LEU A 239 -85.46 -3.37 16.31
CA LEU A 239 -85.09 -4.77 16.09
C LEU A 239 -84.54 -5.00 14.67
N TRP A 240 -85.22 -4.45 13.65
CA TRP A 240 -84.78 -4.60 12.26
C TRP A 240 -83.46 -3.86 11.99
N ASP A 241 -83.29 -2.69 12.60
CA ASP A 241 -82.04 -1.93 12.58
C ASP A 241 -80.89 -2.64 13.31
N GLU A 242 -81.15 -3.31 14.44
CA GLU A 242 -80.16 -4.06 15.22
C GLU A 242 -79.72 -5.34 14.50
N GLU A 243 -80.63 -6.05 13.85
CA GLU A 243 -80.32 -7.23 13.04
C GLU A 243 -79.55 -6.83 11.76
N ARG A 244 -79.92 -5.73 11.10
CA ARG A 244 -79.14 -5.19 9.98
C ARG A 244 -77.75 -4.71 10.42
N LYS A 245 -77.62 -4.10 11.59
CA LYS A 245 -76.32 -3.75 12.20
C LYS A 245 -75.51 -4.98 12.62
N ARG A 246 -76.15 -6.10 12.97
CA ARG A 246 -75.46 -7.39 13.15
C ARG A 246 -74.94 -7.89 11.81
N GLN A 247 -75.77 -8.01 10.78
CA GLN A 247 -75.33 -8.47 9.46
C GLN A 247 -74.18 -7.63 8.87
N ILE A 248 -74.22 -6.30 9.05
CA ILE A 248 -73.12 -5.41 8.64
C ILE A 248 -71.84 -5.71 9.43
N ARG A 249 -71.90 -5.83 10.77
CA ARG A 249 -70.71 -6.21 11.57
C ARG A 249 -70.18 -7.60 11.23
N ASP A 250 -71.06 -8.57 10.99
CA ASP A 250 -70.67 -9.94 10.65
C ASP A 250 -69.97 -9.97 9.26
N GLN A 251 -70.43 -9.12 8.32
CA GLN A 251 -69.76 -8.90 7.02
C GLN A 251 -68.44 -8.14 7.15
N GLU A 252 -68.39 -7.09 7.97
CA GLU A 252 -67.16 -6.34 8.28
C GLU A 252 -66.12 -7.24 8.96
N GLU A 253 -66.53 -8.12 9.88
CA GLU A 253 -65.65 -9.08 10.56
C GLU A 253 -65.17 -10.19 9.62
N SER A 254 -66.00 -10.64 8.66
CA SER A 254 -65.55 -11.54 7.59
C SER A 254 -64.51 -10.86 6.70
N LEU A 255 -64.81 -9.67 6.19
CA LEU A 255 -63.89 -8.89 5.35
C LEU A 255 -62.58 -8.54 6.09
N HIS A 256 -62.64 -8.29 7.40
CA HIS A 256 -61.45 -8.09 8.23
C HIS A 256 -60.59 -9.36 8.29
N LYS A 257 -61.19 -10.52 8.53
CA LYS A 257 -60.49 -11.82 8.56
C LYS A 257 -59.90 -12.19 7.20
N ASP A 258 -60.62 -11.92 6.10
CA ASP A 258 -60.13 -12.14 4.75
C ASP A 258 -58.94 -11.20 4.43
N LEU A 259 -59.03 -9.92 4.81
CA LEU A 259 -57.92 -8.95 4.70
C LEU A 259 -56.72 -9.29 5.61
N GLU A 260 -56.94 -9.85 6.79
CA GLU A 260 -55.87 -10.34 7.67
C GLU A 260 -55.21 -11.60 7.12
N ALA A 261 -56.00 -12.53 6.58
CA ALA A 261 -55.49 -13.70 5.89
C ALA A 261 -54.69 -13.33 4.63
N GLU A 262 -55.13 -12.32 3.86
CA GLU A 262 -54.40 -11.81 2.70
C GLU A 262 -53.13 -11.05 3.09
N LYS A 263 -53.16 -10.19 4.12
CA LYS A 263 -51.96 -9.58 4.72
C LYS A 263 -50.95 -10.64 5.16
N HIS A 264 -51.38 -11.67 5.89
CA HIS A 264 -50.49 -12.75 6.31
C HIS A 264 -49.94 -13.58 5.15
N ARG A 265 -50.67 -13.75 4.04
CA ARG A 265 -50.15 -14.36 2.81
C ARG A 265 -49.07 -13.47 2.15
N ILE A 266 -49.32 -12.16 2.06
CA ILE A 266 -48.36 -11.20 1.51
C ILE A 266 -47.10 -11.14 2.37
N GLU A 267 -47.25 -11.02 3.70
CA GLU A 267 -46.13 -11.08 4.64
C GLU A 267 -45.37 -12.41 4.59
N ALA A 268 -46.06 -13.55 4.43
CA ALA A 268 -45.39 -14.84 4.29
C ALA A 268 -44.57 -14.91 3.00
N ALA A 269 -45.13 -14.47 1.87
CA ALA A 269 -44.43 -14.42 0.58
C ALA A 269 -43.26 -13.42 0.60
N GLU A 270 -43.39 -12.27 1.27
CA GLU A 270 -42.31 -11.31 1.42
C GLU A 270 -41.19 -11.84 2.35
N ARG A 271 -41.54 -12.47 3.47
CA ARG A 271 -40.57 -13.16 4.35
C ARG A 271 -39.86 -14.30 3.62
N GLU A 272 -40.56 -15.06 2.76
CA GLU A 272 -39.94 -16.09 1.92
C GLU A 272 -39.01 -15.48 0.87
N ARG A 273 -39.40 -14.37 0.23
CA ARG A 273 -38.54 -13.65 -0.72
C ARG A 273 -37.26 -13.17 -0.03
N ILE A 274 -37.38 -12.48 1.11
CA ILE A 274 -36.27 -12.01 1.94
C ILE A 274 -35.40 -13.19 2.40
N ALA A 275 -35.97 -14.34 2.77
CA ALA A 275 -35.21 -15.53 3.13
C ALA A 275 -34.45 -16.14 1.94
N SER A 276 -35.01 -16.12 0.73
CA SER A 276 -34.34 -16.58 -0.49
C SER A 276 -33.20 -15.66 -0.92
N GLU A 277 -33.43 -14.34 -0.85
CA GLU A 277 -32.47 -13.29 -1.17
C GLU A 277 -31.31 -13.29 -0.15
N LYS A 278 -31.62 -13.45 1.14
CA LYS A 278 -30.62 -13.64 2.20
C LYS A 278 -29.77 -14.89 1.98
N ARG A 279 -30.39 -16.05 1.67
CA ARG A 279 -29.64 -17.30 1.38
C ARG A 279 -28.69 -17.14 0.19
N PHE A 280 -29.14 -16.46 -0.87
CA PHE A 280 -28.30 -16.19 -2.04
C PHE A 280 -27.11 -15.28 -1.70
N LEU A 281 -27.33 -14.22 -0.91
CA LEU A 281 -26.25 -13.35 -0.43
C LEU A 281 -25.28 -14.07 0.53
N GLU A 282 -25.79 -14.93 1.42
CA GLU A 282 -24.97 -15.77 2.30
C GLU A 282 -24.13 -16.79 1.51
N GLU A 283 -24.68 -17.41 0.47
CA GLU A 283 -23.92 -18.31 -0.41
C GLU A 283 -22.86 -17.57 -1.24
N LYS A 284 -23.19 -16.37 -1.75
CA LYS A 284 -22.23 -15.51 -2.46
C LYS A 284 -21.07 -15.11 -1.54
N LEU A 285 -21.38 -14.58 -0.36
CA LEU A 285 -20.40 -14.18 0.65
C LEU A 285 -19.53 -15.36 1.08
N ARG A 286 -20.09 -16.58 1.17
CA ARG A 286 -19.29 -17.78 1.45
C ARG A 286 -18.29 -18.07 0.34
N LYS A 287 -18.70 -18.03 -0.94
CA LYS A 287 -17.79 -18.27 -2.09
C LYS A 287 -16.68 -17.23 -2.17
N GLU A 288 -17.02 -15.95 -2.00
CA GLU A 288 -16.08 -14.83 -1.97
C GLU A 288 -15.08 -14.96 -0.80
N LYS A 289 -15.55 -15.38 0.39
CA LYS A 289 -14.67 -15.71 1.51
C LYS A 289 -13.77 -16.92 1.24
N GLU A 290 -14.30 -18.00 0.68
CA GLU A 290 -13.52 -19.19 0.30
C GLU A 290 -12.43 -18.85 -0.74
N GLU A 291 -12.70 -17.89 -1.63
CA GLU A 291 -11.75 -17.40 -2.63
C GLU A 291 -10.62 -16.58 -1.97
N LEU A 292 -10.95 -15.63 -1.11
CA LEU A 292 -9.97 -14.87 -0.32
C LEU A 292 -9.13 -15.77 0.61
N GLU A 293 -9.69 -16.84 1.17
CA GLU A 293 -8.93 -17.81 1.98
C GLU A 293 -7.94 -18.63 1.13
N ARG A 294 -8.26 -18.93 -0.15
CA ARG A 294 -7.32 -19.55 -1.10
C ARG A 294 -6.21 -18.57 -1.50
N GLU A 295 -6.53 -17.31 -1.79
CA GLU A 295 -5.53 -16.28 -2.11
C GLU A 295 -4.58 -16.05 -0.93
N ARG A 296 -5.10 -15.97 0.30
CA ARG A 296 -4.29 -15.82 1.51
C ARG A 296 -3.31 -16.99 1.68
N HIS A 297 -3.78 -18.22 1.48
CA HIS A 297 -2.90 -19.41 1.56
C HIS A 297 -1.84 -19.42 0.44
N ALA A 298 -2.19 -18.98 -0.77
CA ALA A 298 -1.23 -18.87 -1.88
C ALA A 298 -0.16 -17.78 -1.65
N LEU A 299 -0.49 -16.72 -0.90
CA LEU A 299 0.48 -15.71 -0.45
C LEU A 299 1.33 -16.20 0.72
N GLU A 300 0.75 -16.93 1.67
CA GLU A 300 1.48 -17.53 2.80
C GLU A 300 2.51 -18.58 2.35
N GLU A 301 2.19 -19.41 1.36
CA GLU A 301 3.17 -20.34 0.77
C GLU A 301 4.29 -19.62 0.01
N LYS A 302 3.99 -18.58 -0.78
CA LYS A 302 5.02 -17.78 -1.46
C LYS A 302 5.97 -17.10 -0.47
N LEU A 303 5.43 -16.50 0.59
CA LEU A 303 6.24 -15.90 1.65
C LEU A 303 7.15 -16.95 2.33
N ARG A 304 6.64 -18.17 2.53
CA ARG A 304 7.39 -19.30 3.07
C ARG A 304 8.52 -19.76 2.14
N GLU A 305 8.31 -19.76 0.82
CA GLU A 305 9.35 -20.02 -0.18
C GLU A 305 10.43 -18.92 -0.19
N GLU A 306 10.04 -17.65 -0.12
CA GLU A 306 10.96 -16.51 -0.02
C GLU A 306 11.78 -16.53 1.28
N GLU A 307 11.16 -16.84 2.42
CA GLU A 307 11.86 -17.02 3.70
C GLU A 307 12.85 -18.20 3.66
N LEU A 308 12.49 -19.31 3.02
CA LEU A 308 13.38 -20.47 2.85
C LEU A 308 14.58 -20.12 1.95
N ALA A 309 14.36 -19.43 0.83
CA ALA A 309 15.41 -18.98 -0.07
C ALA A 309 16.38 -18.04 0.66
N ARG A 310 15.85 -17.01 1.34
CA ARG A 310 16.63 -16.06 2.14
C ARG A 310 17.42 -16.75 3.26
N LYS A 311 16.88 -17.82 3.87
CA LYS A 311 17.60 -18.62 4.87
C LYS A 311 18.77 -19.39 4.24
N HIS A 312 18.60 -19.97 3.05
CA HIS A 312 19.68 -20.64 2.33
C HIS A 312 20.78 -19.67 1.88
N GLU A 313 20.42 -18.44 1.46
CA GLU A 313 21.40 -17.38 1.18
C GLU A 313 22.22 -17.00 2.42
N LEU A 314 21.57 -16.83 3.57
CA LEU A 314 22.25 -16.54 4.85
C LEU A 314 23.18 -17.68 5.27
N GLU A 315 22.76 -18.95 5.12
CA GLU A 315 23.60 -20.12 5.43
C GLU A 315 24.79 -20.24 4.48
N ALA A 316 24.62 -19.92 3.20
CA ALA A 316 25.70 -19.86 2.22
C ALA A 316 26.70 -18.72 2.53
N ALA A 317 26.20 -17.54 2.89
CA ALA A 317 27.01 -16.40 3.30
C ALA A 317 27.80 -16.68 4.59
N GLU A 318 27.21 -17.40 5.56
CA GLU A 318 27.92 -17.83 6.77
C GLU A 318 29.03 -18.84 6.45
N LYS A 319 28.77 -19.86 5.61
CA LYS A 319 29.79 -20.80 5.14
C LYS A 319 30.93 -20.12 4.38
N ALA A 320 30.63 -19.12 3.55
CA ALA A 320 31.64 -18.30 2.88
C ALA A 320 32.46 -17.45 3.87
N ARG A 321 31.83 -16.93 4.92
CA ARG A 321 32.51 -16.20 6.02
C ARG A 321 33.38 -17.13 6.88
N GLU A 322 32.95 -18.36 7.10
CA GLU A 322 33.74 -19.42 7.74
C GLU A 322 34.98 -19.81 6.92
N ALA A 323 34.83 -19.97 5.61
CA ALA A 323 35.96 -20.23 4.71
C ALA A 323 36.99 -19.11 4.80
N ARG A 324 36.58 -17.85 4.57
CA ARG A 324 37.45 -16.67 4.68
C ARG A 324 38.16 -16.54 6.05
N LYS A 325 37.51 -16.96 7.15
CA LYS A 325 38.15 -17.03 8.49
C LYS A 325 39.24 -18.11 8.55
N LYS A 326 39.00 -19.29 7.98
CA LYS A 326 39.97 -20.41 7.93
C LYS A 326 41.16 -20.02 7.06
N ASP A 327 40.91 -19.45 5.87
CA ASP A 327 41.93 -18.97 4.95
C ASP A 327 42.83 -17.90 5.61
N LEU A 328 42.23 -16.94 6.36
CA LEU A 328 42.98 -15.92 7.10
C LEU A 328 43.82 -16.49 8.26
N ILE A 329 43.34 -17.56 8.92
CA ILE A 329 44.10 -18.24 9.99
C ILE A 329 45.26 -19.07 9.39
N GLU A 330 45.05 -19.75 8.26
CA GLU A 330 46.14 -20.41 7.54
C GLU A 330 47.17 -19.36 7.08
N PHE A 331 46.71 -18.24 6.51
CA PHE A 331 47.56 -17.15 6.07
C PHE A 331 48.46 -16.60 7.18
N GLU A 332 47.92 -16.25 8.36
CA GLU A 332 48.74 -15.67 9.44
C GLU A 332 49.74 -16.68 10.04
N VAL A 333 49.44 -17.99 9.99
CA VAL A 333 50.42 -19.05 10.32
C VAL A 333 51.49 -19.16 9.23
N ARG A 334 51.08 -19.19 7.96
CA ARG A 334 51.95 -19.33 6.80
C ARG A 334 52.90 -18.14 6.65
N LYS A 335 52.44 -16.92 6.95
CA LYS A 335 53.22 -15.67 7.04
C LYS A 335 54.46 -15.80 7.93
N ILE A 336 54.40 -16.55 9.03
CA ILE A 336 55.56 -16.81 9.90
C ILE A 336 56.60 -17.68 9.18
N ASP A 337 56.19 -18.80 8.58
CA ASP A 337 57.11 -19.68 7.84
C ASP A 337 57.64 -19.02 6.56
N LEU A 338 56.82 -18.25 5.84
CA LEU A 338 57.21 -17.46 4.67
C LEU A 338 58.21 -16.36 5.05
N ARG A 339 58.02 -15.66 6.17
CA ARG A 339 59.02 -14.72 6.71
C ARG A 339 60.34 -15.41 7.04
N MET A 340 60.28 -16.63 7.56
CA MET A 340 61.46 -17.49 7.73
C MET A 340 62.02 -18.00 6.40
N GLN A 341 61.24 -18.17 5.33
CA GLN A 341 61.76 -18.55 4.00
C GLN A 341 62.50 -17.39 3.32
N VAL A 342 61.96 -16.16 3.38
CA VAL A 342 62.62 -14.94 2.89
C VAL A 342 63.97 -14.75 3.60
N ARG A 343 64.01 -14.96 4.93
CA ARG A 343 65.28 -14.93 5.70
C ARG A 343 66.21 -16.13 5.45
N ARG A 344 65.68 -17.34 5.18
CA ARG A 344 66.49 -18.56 4.94
C ARG A 344 67.08 -18.65 3.53
N LYS A 345 66.46 -18.04 2.51
CA LYS A 345 66.96 -18.10 1.11
C LYS A 345 68.09 -17.13 0.81
N GLY A 346 68.19 -16.02 1.56
CA GLY A 346 69.10 -14.91 1.27
C GLY A 346 68.59 -14.04 0.10
N ILE A 347 68.38 -12.75 0.32
CA ILE A 347 68.05 -11.80 -0.76
C ILE A 347 69.36 -11.31 -1.41
N ASP A 348 70.11 -12.23 -2.01
CA ASP A 348 71.46 -11.94 -2.52
C ASP A 348 71.51 -11.61 -4.02
N TYR A 349 70.36 -11.56 -4.69
CA TYR A 349 70.28 -11.12 -6.09
C TYR A 349 69.05 -10.27 -6.44
N ILE A 350 68.77 -9.25 -5.62
CA ILE A 350 68.11 -8.05 -6.14
C ILE A 350 69.24 -7.07 -6.56
N PRO A 351 69.47 -6.84 -7.86
CA PRO A 351 70.55 -5.98 -8.32
C PRO A 351 70.23 -4.52 -8.01
N VAL A 352 70.88 -3.98 -6.97
CA VAL A 352 70.75 -2.58 -6.53
C VAL A 352 71.09 -1.63 -7.70
N PRO A 353 70.14 -0.87 -8.27
CA PRO A 353 70.47 0.12 -9.28
C PRO A 353 71.40 1.22 -8.73
N PRO A 354 72.23 1.84 -9.59
CA PRO A 354 72.91 3.10 -9.26
C PRO A 354 71.91 4.17 -8.80
N GLU A 355 72.35 5.16 -8.04
CA GLU A 355 71.47 6.13 -7.35
C GLU A 355 70.47 6.86 -8.26
N ASN A 356 70.77 7.01 -9.55
CA ASN A 356 69.92 7.66 -10.55
C ASN A 356 69.12 6.70 -11.46
N GLY A 357 69.13 5.38 -11.20
CA GLY A 357 68.47 4.38 -12.04
C GLY A 357 67.10 3.93 -11.54
N ARG A 358 66.07 3.96 -12.39
CA ARG A 358 64.76 3.32 -12.11
C ARG A 358 64.80 1.82 -12.40
N ILE A 359 64.35 0.98 -11.48
CA ILE A 359 64.05 -0.45 -11.75
C ILE A 359 62.69 -0.83 -11.17
N LEU A 360 61.85 -1.43 -12.01
CA LEU A 360 60.62 -2.09 -11.59
C LEU A 360 60.87 -3.58 -11.32
N TYR A 361 60.21 -4.11 -10.30
CA TYR A 361 60.11 -5.54 -10.03
C TYR A 361 58.64 -5.94 -9.90
N ARG A 362 58.30 -7.18 -10.26
CA ARG A 362 57.06 -7.86 -9.87
C ARG A 362 57.35 -8.89 -8.78
N ILE A 363 56.43 -9.06 -7.85
CA ILE A 363 56.58 -10.01 -6.74
C ILE A 363 55.93 -11.34 -7.15
N GLU A 364 56.73 -12.40 -7.24
CA GLU A 364 56.29 -13.74 -7.63
C GLU A 364 56.79 -14.77 -6.61
N LYS A 365 55.90 -15.54 -5.97
CA LYS A 365 56.25 -16.61 -5.00
C LYS A 365 57.24 -16.19 -3.90
N GLY A 366 57.21 -14.91 -3.51
CA GLY A 366 58.12 -14.32 -2.53
C GLY A 366 59.51 -13.94 -3.05
N VAL A 367 59.65 -13.73 -4.37
CA VAL A 367 60.87 -13.24 -5.04
C VAL A 367 60.53 -12.00 -5.87
N ALA A 368 61.42 -11.00 -5.89
CA ALA A 368 61.29 -9.84 -6.76
C ALA A 368 61.93 -10.13 -8.13
N VAL A 369 61.10 -10.37 -9.14
CA VAL A 369 61.52 -10.56 -10.54
C VAL A 369 61.70 -9.21 -11.19
N LYS A 370 62.87 -8.91 -11.77
CA LYS A 370 63.12 -7.64 -12.48
C LYS A 370 62.27 -7.56 -13.75
N MET A 371 61.59 -6.44 -13.92
CA MET A 371 60.62 -6.20 -14.97
C MET A 371 61.00 -4.97 -15.82
N VAL A 372 60.71 -5.01 -17.13
CA VAL A 372 60.84 -3.87 -18.06
C VAL A 372 59.54 -3.57 -18.86
N PRO A 373 58.31 -3.70 -18.31
CA PRO A 373 57.07 -3.39 -19.01
C PRO A 373 56.70 -1.90 -18.90
N GLU A 374 55.87 -1.46 -19.84
CA GLU A 374 55.09 -0.21 -19.79
C GLU A 374 53.71 -0.43 -19.12
N TYR A 375 53.53 -1.59 -18.47
CA TYR A 375 52.25 -2.02 -17.89
C TYR A 375 52.39 -2.74 -16.54
N MET A 376 51.31 -2.71 -15.76
CA MET A 376 51.09 -3.43 -14.50
C MET A 376 49.75 -4.17 -14.55
N THR A 377 49.49 -5.04 -13.58
CA THR A 377 48.30 -5.91 -13.52
C THR A 377 47.55 -5.76 -12.20
N MET A 378 46.22 -5.71 -12.27
CA MET A 378 45.32 -5.63 -11.10
C MET A 378 45.56 -6.73 -10.06
N GLY A 379 45.98 -7.92 -10.48
CA GLY A 379 46.15 -9.09 -9.65
C GLY A 379 47.55 -9.29 -9.06
N ASP A 380 48.52 -8.43 -9.31
CA ASP A 380 49.92 -8.64 -8.89
C ASP A 380 50.42 -7.50 -7.98
N VAL A 381 51.52 -7.72 -7.26
CA VAL A 381 52.26 -6.68 -6.52
C VAL A 381 53.54 -6.28 -7.25
N TYR A 382 53.81 -4.98 -7.28
CA TYR A 382 54.96 -4.38 -7.93
C TYR A 382 55.80 -3.55 -6.95
N LEU A 383 57.10 -3.48 -7.21
CA LEU A 383 58.06 -2.68 -6.45
C LEU A 383 58.89 -1.84 -7.41
N LEU A 384 58.78 -0.52 -7.32
CA LEU A 384 59.60 0.42 -8.08
C LEU A 384 60.69 1.04 -7.20
N ASP A 385 61.93 0.89 -7.63
CA ASP A 385 63.13 1.44 -7.00
C ASP A 385 63.60 2.69 -7.75
N LYS A 386 63.64 3.85 -7.07
CA LYS A 386 64.14 5.15 -7.56
C LYS A 386 65.32 5.68 -6.72
N GLY A 387 66.22 4.81 -6.27
CA GLY A 387 67.34 5.27 -5.42
C GLY A 387 66.90 5.54 -3.98
N LYS A 388 66.47 6.78 -3.69
CA LYS A 388 66.04 7.23 -2.36
C LYS A 388 64.59 6.85 -1.98
N LYS A 389 63.79 6.40 -2.95
CA LYS A 389 62.39 5.98 -2.73
C LYS A 389 62.14 4.59 -3.29
N LEU A 390 61.47 3.76 -2.48
CA LEU A 390 60.95 2.45 -2.84
C LEU A 390 59.42 2.52 -2.82
N PHE A 391 58.77 2.43 -3.98
CA PHE A 391 57.31 2.42 -4.08
C PHE A 391 56.81 0.98 -4.18
N VAL A 392 56.01 0.53 -3.22
CA VAL A 392 55.30 -0.75 -3.27
C VAL A 392 53.91 -0.47 -3.82
N TRP A 393 53.63 -0.88 -5.05
CA TRP A 393 52.31 -0.74 -5.67
C TRP A 393 51.52 -2.04 -5.53
N PHE A 394 50.32 -1.93 -4.97
CA PHE A 394 49.40 -3.05 -4.77
C PHE A 394 48.23 -3.00 -5.75
N GLY A 395 48.13 -4.01 -6.61
CA GLY A 395 46.94 -4.22 -7.42
C GLY A 395 45.71 -4.49 -6.55
N LYS A 396 44.53 -4.07 -7.02
CA LYS A 396 43.26 -4.22 -6.28
C LYS A 396 42.90 -5.69 -5.99
N LEU A 397 43.32 -6.60 -6.85
CA LEU A 397 43.10 -8.05 -6.76
C LEU A 397 44.37 -8.80 -6.29
N ALA A 398 45.44 -8.09 -5.94
CA ALA A 398 46.70 -8.68 -5.55
C ALA A 398 46.60 -9.43 -4.21
N SER A 399 47.12 -10.66 -4.18
CA SER A 399 46.89 -11.57 -3.06
C SER A 399 47.64 -11.16 -1.78
N LEU A 400 47.13 -11.59 -0.63
CA LEU A 400 47.65 -11.16 0.68
C LEU A 400 49.11 -11.58 0.92
N ASP A 401 49.55 -12.70 0.34
CA ASP A 401 50.95 -13.14 0.37
C ASP A 401 51.85 -12.25 -0.48
N GLU A 402 51.45 -11.89 -1.70
CA GLU A 402 52.20 -10.98 -2.57
C GLU A 402 52.31 -9.57 -1.96
N ARG A 403 51.22 -9.07 -1.35
CA ARG A 403 51.21 -7.80 -0.59
C ARG A 403 52.22 -7.84 0.57
N PHE A 404 52.20 -8.92 1.36
CA PHE A 404 53.16 -9.13 2.46
C PHE A 404 54.62 -9.25 1.96
N PHE A 405 54.85 -9.98 0.86
CA PHE A 405 56.18 -10.13 0.27
C PHE A 405 56.72 -8.81 -0.28
N GLY A 406 55.90 -8.01 -0.97
CA GLY A 406 56.29 -6.69 -1.48
C GLY A 406 56.76 -5.76 -0.37
N GLU A 407 56.02 -5.71 0.75
CA GLU A 407 56.45 -4.98 1.94
C GLU A 407 57.77 -5.50 2.53
N GLU A 408 57.90 -6.80 2.77
CA GLU A 408 59.07 -7.35 3.46
C GLU A 408 60.34 -7.25 2.59
N ILE A 409 60.20 -7.38 1.27
CA ILE A 409 61.29 -7.13 0.31
C ILE A 409 61.67 -5.64 0.30
N ALA A 410 60.70 -4.72 0.32
CA ALA A 410 60.99 -3.28 0.41
C ALA A 410 61.73 -2.92 1.71
N LYS A 411 61.35 -3.50 2.85
CA LYS A 411 62.04 -3.33 4.13
C LYS A 411 63.49 -3.84 4.06
N LEU A 412 63.71 -5.02 3.47
CA LEU A 412 65.05 -5.61 3.33
C LEU A 412 65.94 -4.85 2.31
N LEU A 413 65.34 -4.20 1.30
CA LEU A 413 66.07 -3.28 0.42
C LEU A 413 66.42 -1.96 1.11
N LYS A 414 65.53 -1.41 1.94
CA LYS A 414 65.85 -0.27 2.81
C LYS A 414 66.99 -0.62 3.78
N GLU A 415 66.97 -1.80 4.40
CA GLU A 415 68.08 -2.28 5.25
C GLU A 415 69.42 -2.35 4.48
N LYS A 416 69.42 -2.79 3.21
CA LYS A 416 70.62 -2.82 2.36
C LYS A 416 71.08 -1.44 1.85
N ARG A 417 70.19 -0.44 1.77
CA ARG A 417 70.50 0.93 1.28
C ARG A 417 70.80 1.94 2.39
N GLY A 418 70.36 1.66 3.60
CA GLY A 418 70.51 2.55 4.75
C GLY A 418 69.33 3.49 4.98
N ILE A 419 69.50 4.36 5.97
CA ILE A 419 68.40 5.03 6.68
C ILE A 419 67.62 6.02 5.78
N ASP A 420 68.30 6.65 4.82
CA ASP A 420 67.79 7.71 3.93
C ASP A 420 66.77 7.22 2.87
N THR A 421 66.54 5.90 2.76
CA THR A 421 65.57 5.35 1.80
C THR A 421 64.14 5.37 2.35
N GLU A 422 63.20 6.02 1.68
CA GLU A 422 61.78 6.01 2.01
C GLU A 422 61.07 4.79 1.40
N ILE A 423 60.06 4.24 2.10
CA ILE A 423 59.15 3.22 1.54
C ILE A 423 57.76 3.82 1.48
N ILE A 424 57.17 3.83 0.28
CA ILE A 424 55.85 4.41 0.00
C ILE A 424 54.95 3.29 -0.51
N THR A 425 53.89 2.96 0.23
CA THR A 425 52.85 2.02 -0.21
C THR A 425 51.79 2.75 -1.04
N ILE A 426 51.49 2.24 -2.22
CA ILE A 426 50.45 2.73 -3.12
C ILE A 426 49.39 1.64 -3.28
N GLU A 427 48.13 1.96 -3.02
CA GLU A 427 46.99 1.17 -3.50
C GLU A 427 46.59 1.64 -4.91
N GLN A 428 46.16 0.71 -5.76
CA GLN A 428 45.66 1.03 -7.10
C GLN A 428 44.62 2.18 -7.10
N ALA A 429 44.74 3.08 -8.07
CA ALA A 429 43.95 4.31 -8.25
C ALA A 429 44.24 5.45 -7.23
N GLN A 430 45.29 5.30 -6.42
CA GLN A 430 45.84 6.32 -5.52
C GLN A 430 47.33 6.61 -5.82
N GLU A 431 47.74 6.47 -7.08
CA GLU A 431 49.12 6.67 -7.54
C GLU A 431 49.57 8.14 -7.36
N PRO A 432 50.67 8.42 -6.63
CA PRO A 432 51.21 9.76 -6.51
C PRO A 432 51.93 10.18 -7.81
N ILE A 433 51.96 11.48 -8.09
CA ILE A 433 52.55 12.05 -9.32
C ILE A 433 54.02 11.64 -9.51
N ASP A 434 54.81 11.56 -8.42
CA ASP A 434 56.22 11.09 -8.42
C ASP A 434 56.37 9.60 -8.82
N PHE A 435 55.33 8.78 -8.61
CA PHE A 435 55.29 7.40 -9.13
C PHE A 435 54.90 7.40 -10.60
N ILE A 436 53.83 8.09 -11.00
CA ILE A 436 53.37 8.17 -12.40
C ILE A 436 54.49 8.70 -13.30
N SER A 437 55.18 9.77 -12.90
CA SER A 437 56.31 10.36 -13.62
C SER A 437 57.59 9.52 -13.60
N SER A 438 57.50 8.27 -13.14
CA SER A 438 58.54 7.26 -13.32
C SER A 438 58.31 6.42 -14.58
N PHE A 439 57.21 6.63 -15.30
CA PHE A 439 56.80 5.91 -16.51
C PHE A 439 56.43 6.89 -17.61
N ASP A 440 56.84 6.58 -18.84
CA ASP A 440 56.57 7.42 -20.02
C ASP A 440 55.12 7.22 -20.53
N SER A 441 54.57 6.04 -20.28
CA SER A 441 53.14 5.74 -20.18
C SER A 441 52.97 4.50 -19.29
N LEU A 442 51.91 4.46 -18.47
CA LEU A 442 51.64 3.36 -17.54
C LEU A 442 50.23 2.81 -17.78
N PHE A 443 50.15 1.57 -18.25
CA PHE A 443 48.89 0.85 -18.46
C PHE A 443 48.64 -0.15 -17.32
N ILE A 444 47.50 -0.08 -16.63
CA ILE A 444 47.12 -1.03 -15.57
C ILE A 444 45.96 -1.89 -16.07
N LEU A 445 46.28 -3.15 -16.34
CA LEU A 445 45.43 -4.12 -17.03
C LEU A 445 44.70 -5.05 -16.04
N ASP A 446 43.52 -5.53 -16.41
CA ASP A 446 42.95 -6.71 -15.75
C ASP A 446 43.83 -7.94 -16.06
N GLY A 447 43.97 -8.81 -15.06
CA GLY A 447 44.86 -9.95 -15.07
C GLY A 447 45.65 -10.14 -13.79
N ASN A 448 46.10 -11.38 -13.59
CA ASN A 448 47.01 -11.84 -12.56
C ASN A 448 48.08 -12.66 -13.30
N PHE A 449 49.31 -12.16 -13.37
CA PHE A 449 50.43 -12.79 -14.06
C PHE A 449 51.49 -13.32 -13.07
N ALA A 450 51.48 -12.86 -11.82
CA ALA A 450 52.25 -13.47 -10.75
C ALA A 450 51.57 -14.79 -10.32
N GLU A 451 52.34 -15.89 -10.25
CA GLU A 451 51.77 -17.14 -9.75
C GLU A 451 51.79 -17.17 -8.21
N SER A 452 50.75 -16.59 -7.62
CA SER A 452 50.44 -16.55 -6.19
C SER A 452 50.60 -17.90 -5.48
N VAL A 453 50.98 -17.86 -4.20
CA VAL A 453 51.09 -19.04 -3.33
C VAL A 453 49.73 -19.43 -2.73
N LEU A 454 48.73 -18.55 -2.87
CA LEU A 454 47.33 -18.78 -2.48
C LEU A 454 46.49 -19.23 -3.69
N LYS A 455 45.27 -19.69 -3.42
CA LYS A 455 44.40 -20.33 -4.41
C LYS A 455 43.90 -19.30 -5.42
N LYS A 456 44.13 -19.53 -6.73
CA LYS A 456 43.71 -18.64 -7.83
C LYS A 456 42.20 -18.34 -7.74
N GLU A 457 41.83 -17.11 -7.38
CA GLU A 457 40.47 -16.63 -7.61
C GLU A 457 40.27 -16.48 -9.11
N GLN A 458 39.23 -17.12 -9.65
CA GLN A 458 38.89 -16.98 -11.06
C GLN A 458 38.21 -15.63 -11.27
N LEU A 459 38.87 -14.75 -12.02
CA LEU A 459 38.32 -13.51 -12.55
C LEU A 459 37.08 -13.83 -13.41
N HIS A 460 35.90 -13.77 -12.79
CA HIS A 460 34.63 -13.84 -13.50
C HIS A 460 34.41 -12.54 -14.25
N ALA A 461 34.84 -12.50 -15.52
CA ALA A 461 34.55 -11.44 -16.47
C ALA A 461 33.03 -11.21 -16.57
N SER A 462 32.55 -10.17 -15.88
CA SER A 462 31.14 -9.80 -15.80
C SER A 462 30.71 -9.10 -17.09
N LYS A 463 29.69 -9.66 -17.76
CA LYS A 463 29.27 -9.33 -19.14
C LYS A 463 28.52 -7.99 -19.29
N ASP A 464 28.99 -6.93 -18.62
CA ASP A 464 28.35 -5.62 -18.65
C ASP A 464 29.15 -4.62 -19.52
N PHE A 465 30.24 -4.11 -18.97
CA PHE A 465 31.18 -3.17 -19.57
C PHE A 465 32.46 -3.13 -18.75
N ILE A 466 33.53 -2.53 -19.29
CA ILE A 466 34.74 -2.15 -18.57
C ILE A 466 34.76 -0.62 -18.39
N LEU A 467 35.25 -0.11 -17.26
CA LEU A 467 35.46 1.32 -17.03
C LEU A 467 36.96 1.62 -16.99
N TYR A 468 37.46 2.45 -17.88
CA TYR A 468 38.84 2.94 -17.87
C TYR A 468 38.92 4.40 -17.41
N ARG A 469 39.97 4.75 -16.68
CA ARG A 469 40.34 6.13 -16.31
C ARG A 469 41.64 6.55 -17.00
N PHE A 470 41.68 7.83 -17.39
CA PHE A 470 42.81 8.51 -18.00
C PHE A 470 43.23 9.67 -17.11
N LYS A 471 44.52 9.72 -16.80
CA LYS A 471 45.15 10.84 -16.09
C LYS A 471 46.49 11.18 -16.74
N THR A 472 46.84 12.46 -16.76
CA THR A 472 48.07 12.99 -17.38
C THR A 472 48.98 13.75 -16.40
N GLU A 473 48.54 14.04 -15.18
CA GLU A 473 49.37 14.74 -14.18
C GLU A 473 50.64 13.93 -13.85
N GLY A 474 51.77 14.31 -14.45
CA GLY A 474 53.06 13.63 -14.31
C GLY A 474 53.36 12.55 -15.37
N GLY A 475 52.41 12.20 -16.23
CA GLY A 475 52.56 11.15 -17.26
C GLY A 475 51.22 10.48 -17.56
N LEU A 476 51.14 9.77 -18.70
CA LEU A 476 49.91 9.10 -19.12
C LEU A 476 49.67 7.83 -18.29
N LEU A 477 48.70 7.90 -17.38
CA LEU A 477 48.16 6.76 -16.63
C LEU A 477 46.84 6.31 -17.26
N PHE A 478 46.80 5.05 -17.69
CA PHE A 478 45.60 4.35 -18.15
C PHE A 478 45.33 3.17 -17.21
N MET A 479 44.11 3.05 -16.68
CA MET A 479 43.77 1.97 -15.75
C MET A 479 42.30 1.56 -15.84
N GLU A 480 42.02 0.26 -15.64
CA GLU A 480 40.66 -0.18 -15.32
C GLU A 480 40.26 0.23 -13.90
N MET A 481 39.00 0.61 -13.73
CA MET A 481 38.39 1.16 -12.51
C MET A 481 37.17 0.36 -12.05
N PRO A 482 36.84 0.39 -10.75
CA PRO A 482 35.60 -0.21 -10.24
C PRO A 482 34.36 0.46 -10.87
N LYS A 483 33.31 -0.33 -11.14
CA LYS A 483 32.02 0.12 -11.68
C LYS A 483 31.16 0.87 -10.63
N ALA A 484 31.69 1.91 -10.00
CA ALA A 484 31.08 2.62 -8.86
C ALA A 484 31.20 4.15 -8.98
N HIS A 485 30.23 4.89 -8.41
CA HIS A 485 30.23 6.36 -8.45
C HIS A 485 31.43 7.01 -7.74
N ALA A 486 32.00 6.36 -6.72
CA ALA A 486 33.22 6.80 -6.07
C ALA A 486 34.51 6.56 -6.90
N SER A 487 34.39 6.02 -8.12
CA SER A 487 35.50 5.73 -9.03
C SER A 487 35.55 6.66 -10.25
N ILE A 488 34.68 7.68 -10.30
CA ILE A 488 34.65 8.71 -11.34
C ILE A 488 34.79 10.11 -10.72
N THR A 489 35.45 11.02 -11.44
CA THR A 489 35.90 12.32 -10.94
C THR A 489 35.80 13.38 -12.03
N SER A 490 35.34 14.59 -11.69
CA SER A 490 35.24 15.72 -12.63
C SER A 490 36.58 16.21 -13.17
N ASN A 491 37.71 15.77 -12.58
CA ASN A 491 39.06 16.18 -12.94
C ASN A 491 39.74 15.25 -13.98
N ASP A 492 39.15 14.11 -14.31
CA ASP A 492 39.78 13.07 -15.16
C ASP A 492 38.89 12.74 -16.38
N SER A 493 39.43 12.03 -17.37
CA SER A 493 38.64 11.47 -18.49
C SER A 493 38.45 9.96 -18.34
N PHE A 494 37.31 9.44 -18.82
CA PHE A 494 36.90 8.06 -18.64
C PHE A 494 36.38 7.43 -19.94
N ILE A 495 36.52 6.11 -20.06
CA ILE A 495 35.92 5.32 -21.15
C ILE A 495 35.08 4.19 -20.55
N PHE A 496 33.81 4.11 -20.93
CA PHE A 496 32.94 2.97 -20.69
C PHE A 496 32.91 2.10 -21.94
N ASP A 497 33.44 0.88 -21.84
CA ASP A 497 33.61 -0.04 -22.96
C ASP A 497 32.61 -1.20 -22.88
N PHE A 498 31.56 -1.14 -23.70
CA PHE A 498 30.55 -2.20 -23.88
C PHE A 498 30.91 -3.14 -25.05
N GLY A 499 32.16 -3.13 -25.53
CA GLY A 499 32.67 -3.94 -26.64
C GLY A 499 32.22 -3.47 -28.03
N LYS A 500 30.91 -3.24 -28.22
CA LYS A 500 30.30 -2.69 -29.45
C LYS A 500 29.99 -1.20 -29.39
N ASP A 501 29.92 -0.62 -28.19
CA ASP A 501 29.64 0.80 -27.96
C ASP A 501 30.62 1.30 -26.90
N ILE A 502 31.31 2.39 -27.21
CA ILE A 502 32.40 2.94 -26.41
C ILE A 502 32.02 4.38 -26.07
N ILE A 503 31.72 4.65 -24.81
CA ILE A 503 31.32 5.98 -24.35
C ILE A 503 32.53 6.63 -23.70
N VAL A 504 33.04 7.70 -24.30
CA VAL A 504 34.07 8.55 -23.69
C VAL A 504 33.35 9.64 -22.91
N TRP A 505 33.64 9.75 -21.62
CA TRP A 505 33.10 10.80 -20.75
C TRP A 505 34.25 11.66 -20.22
N HIS A 506 34.16 12.96 -20.47
CA HIS A 506 35.15 13.92 -19.97
C HIS A 506 34.61 14.61 -18.72
N GLY A 507 35.31 14.47 -17.60
CA GLY A 507 35.03 15.26 -16.41
C GLY A 507 35.12 16.75 -16.72
N LYS A 508 34.26 17.56 -16.10
CA LYS A 508 34.10 18.99 -16.41
C LYS A 508 35.43 19.74 -16.43
N ASP A 509 36.29 19.45 -15.45
CA ASP A 509 37.54 20.13 -15.17
C ASP A 509 38.78 19.31 -15.65
N SER A 510 38.57 18.27 -16.47
CA SER A 510 39.63 17.40 -17.01
C SER A 510 40.51 18.07 -18.10
N ASN A 511 41.80 17.71 -18.12
CA ASN A 511 42.83 18.33 -18.95
C ASN A 511 42.56 18.10 -20.45
N PRO A 512 42.71 19.11 -21.34
CA PRO A 512 42.69 18.91 -22.79
C PRO A 512 43.57 17.75 -23.30
N GLU A 513 44.73 17.46 -22.68
CA GLU A 513 45.51 16.27 -23.06
C GLU A 513 44.78 14.95 -22.71
N GLU A 514 44.13 14.84 -21.54
CA GLU A 514 43.32 13.65 -21.19
C GLU A 514 42.16 13.45 -22.16
N ARG A 515 41.50 14.54 -22.58
CA ARG A 515 40.41 14.46 -23.56
C ARG A 515 40.91 13.96 -24.91
N GLN A 516 42.06 14.47 -25.38
CA GLN A 516 42.69 13.97 -26.61
C GLN A 516 43.12 12.50 -26.49
N ARG A 517 43.87 12.12 -25.45
CA ARG A 517 44.41 10.76 -25.26
C ARG A 517 43.32 9.70 -25.11
N SER A 518 42.24 10.03 -24.40
CA SER A 518 41.09 9.12 -24.27
C SER A 518 40.32 8.96 -25.60
N ALA A 519 40.14 10.04 -26.37
CA ALA A 519 39.56 9.94 -27.71
C ALA A 519 40.45 9.16 -28.71
N GLU A 520 41.78 9.32 -28.62
CA GLU A 520 42.76 8.55 -29.39
C GLU A 520 42.66 7.04 -29.07
N ILE A 521 42.65 6.66 -27.79
CA ILE A 521 42.60 5.24 -27.38
C ILE A 521 41.21 4.62 -27.62
N ALA A 522 40.11 5.35 -27.46
CA ALA A 522 38.78 4.91 -27.94
C ALA A 522 38.80 4.60 -29.45
N THR A 523 39.51 5.42 -30.22
CA THR A 523 39.71 5.21 -31.66
C THR A 523 40.62 4.02 -31.96
N MET A 524 41.57 3.67 -31.08
CA MET A 524 42.36 2.44 -31.18
C MET A 524 41.52 1.19 -30.93
N PHE A 525 40.68 1.17 -29.87
CA PHE A 525 39.76 0.05 -29.61
C PHE A 525 38.79 -0.20 -30.78
N LYS A 526 38.32 0.87 -31.45
CA LYS A 526 37.51 0.76 -32.68
C LYS A 526 38.30 0.30 -33.93
N LYS A 527 39.63 0.42 -33.96
CA LYS A 527 40.47 -0.12 -35.04
C LYS A 527 40.78 -1.60 -34.82
N GLU A 528 41.00 -1.99 -33.56
CA GLU A 528 41.18 -3.38 -33.14
C GLU A 528 39.90 -4.20 -33.31
N ARG A 529 38.76 -3.64 -32.90
CA ARG A 529 37.45 -4.29 -32.92
C ARG A 529 36.61 -3.70 -34.05
N ALA A 530 36.31 -4.54 -35.04
CA ALA A 530 35.75 -4.21 -36.36
C ALA A 530 34.72 -3.06 -36.45
N SER A 531 34.68 -2.41 -37.62
CA SER A 531 34.09 -1.10 -37.93
C SER A 531 32.65 -0.77 -37.46
N ASP A 532 31.86 -1.76 -37.04
CA ASP A 532 30.52 -1.62 -36.43
C ASP A 532 30.56 -0.95 -35.03
N VAL A 533 31.72 -0.94 -34.36
CA VAL A 533 31.87 -0.30 -33.04
C VAL A 533 31.51 1.19 -33.09
N LYS A 534 30.65 1.64 -32.17
CA LYS A 534 30.27 3.06 -32.02
C LYS A 534 31.14 3.71 -30.96
N ILE A 535 31.54 4.97 -31.19
CA ILE A 535 32.21 5.82 -30.20
C ILE A 535 31.28 7.01 -29.96
N ARG A 536 31.05 7.35 -28.69
CA ARG A 536 30.15 8.43 -28.27
C ARG A 536 30.87 9.27 -27.22
N VAL A 537 31.17 10.53 -27.54
CA VAL A 537 31.95 11.44 -26.68
C VAL A 537 31.00 12.44 -26.03
N HIS A 538 31.09 12.59 -24.71
CA HIS A 538 30.24 13.47 -23.92
C HIS A 538 31.05 14.17 -22.81
N ASP A 539 30.83 15.46 -22.61
CA ASP A 539 31.33 16.20 -21.45
C ASP A 539 30.35 16.11 -20.27
N GLU A 540 30.86 16.21 -19.04
CA GLU A 540 30.06 16.27 -17.82
C GLU A 540 28.99 17.37 -17.88
N GLY A 541 27.74 17.02 -17.58
CA GLY A 541 26.58 17.92 -17.68
C GLY A 541 26.05 18.10 -19.11
N SER A 542 26.74 17.59 -20.13
CA SER A 542 26.26 17.44 -21.51
C SER A 542 25.89 15.98 -21.83
N GLU A 543 25.49 15.23 -20.80
CA GLU A 543 24.97 13.88 -20.95
C GLU A 543 23.58 13.90 -21.65
N PRO A 544 23.24 12.87 -22.45
CA PRO A 544 21.93 12.78 -23.07
C PRO A 544 20.83 12.49 -22.03
N GLY A 545 19.55 12.53 -22.43
CA GLY A 545 18.45 12.02 -21.58
C GLY A 545 18.62 10.54 -21.23
N TYR A 546 17.83 10.03 -20.28
CA TYR A 546 18.02 8.70 -19.68
C TYR A 546 18.19 7.56 -20.71
N ASP A 547 17.36 7.51 -21.77
CA ASP A 547 17.45 6.55 -22.90
C ASP A 547 18.81 6.54 -23.63
N GLY A 548 19.55 7.65 -23.57
CA GLY A 548 20.79 7.83 -24.32
C GLY A 548 21.96 7.01 -23.78
N PHE A 549 21.96 6.63 -22.50
CA PHE A 549 23.01 5.81 -21.89
C PHE A 549 22.43 4.55 -21.25
N PRO A 550 23.13 3.39 -21.31
CA PRO A 550 22.76 2.21 -20.54
C PRO A 550 22.63 2.54 -19.04
N ALA A 551 21.61 2.00 -18.37
CA ALA A 551 21.36 2.24 -16.94
C ALA A 551 22.58 2.09 -16.00
N PRO A 552 23.51 1.13 -16.21
CA PRO A 552 24.74 1.05 -15.40
C PRO A 552 25.66 2.28 -15.52
N VAL A 553 25.66 2.99 -16.65
CA VAL A 553 26.41 4.25 -16.81
C VAL A 553 25.84 5.32 -15.88
N TRP A 554 24.51 5.44 -15.79
CA TRP A 554 23.87 6.40 -14.88
C TRP A 554 24.19 6.13 -13.41
N VAL A 555 24.28 4.85 -13.02
CA VAL A 555 24.70 4.43 -11.67
C VAL A 555 26.13 4.88 -11.35
N VAL A 556 27.06 4.80 -12.31
CA VAL A 556 28.42 5.32 -12.15
C VAL A 556 28.45 6.85 -12.20
N LEU A 557 27.79 7.49 -13.15
CA LEU A 557 27.87 8.95 -13.33
C LEU A 557 27.22 9.75 -12.21
N LYS A 558 26.04 9.34 -11.71
CA LYS A 558 25.25 10.13 -10.75
C LYS A 558 24.98 9.41 -9.41
N GLY A 559 25.37 8.14 -9.28
CA GLY A 559 25.15 7.30 -8.10
C GLY A 559 23.80 6.58 -8.09
N GLU A 560 23.75 5.40 -7.47
CA GLU A 560 22.59 4.49 -7.43
C GLU A 560 21.24 5.18 -7.16
N ARG A 561 21.16 6.02 -6.13
CA ARG A 561 19.92 6.72 -5.76
C ARG A 561 19.43 7.66 -6.86
N ARG A 562 20.30 8.51 -7.42
CA ARG A 562 19.92 9.43 -8.51
C ARG A 562 19.65 8.68 -9.81
N ALA A 563 20.36 7.58 -10.08
CA ALA A 563 20.06 6.72 -11.22
C ALA A 563 18.66 6.10 -11.12
N ALA A 564 18.26 5.64 -9.93
CA ALA A 564 16.90 5.16 -9.67
C ALA A 564 15.84 6.27 -9.77
N GLU A 565 16.10 7.45 -9.19
CA GLU A 565 15.23 8.64 -9.30
C GLU A 565 15.00 9.04 -10.77
N MET A 566 16.05 9.04 -11.60
CA MET A 566 15.95 9.31 -13.04
C MET A 566 15.24 8.19 -13.81
N ALA A 567 15.47 6.92 -13.45
CA ALA A 567 14.76 5.79 -14.05
C ALA A 567 13.25 5.85 -13.76
N ASP A 568 12.85 6.23 -12.54
CA ASP A 568 11.43 6.41 -12.18
C ASP A 568 10.81 7.65 -12.82
N ALA A 569 11.56 8.75 -12.94
CA ALA A 569 11.10 9.94 -13.67
C ALA A 569 10.89 9.64 -15.16
N HIS A 570 11.82 8.89 -15.77
CA HIS A 570 11.74 8.44 -17.16
C HIS A 570 10.56 7.49 -17.39
N ARG A 571 10.42 6.47 -16.54
CA ARG A 571 9.28 5.52 -16.55
C ARG A 571 7.94 6.27 -16.57
N LYS A 572 7.75 7.21 -15.65
CA LYS A 572 6.54 8.04 -15.54
C LYS A 572 6.34 8.92 -16.77
N ALA A 573 7.40 9.51 -17.32
CA ALA A 573 7.31 10.29 -18.55
C ALA A 573 6.83 9.43 -19.73
N MET A 574 7.38 8.22 -19.90
CA MET A 574 6.97 7.27 -20.94
C MET A 574 5.53 6.79 -20.74
N GLU A 575 5.12 6.49 -19.51
CA GLU A 575 3.72 6.16 -19.16
C GLU A 575 2.76 7.30 -19.54
N THR A 576 3.09 8.57 -19.26
CA THR A 576 2.26 9.72 -19.67
C THR A 576 2.22 9.91 -21.19
N LEU A 577 3.33 9.69 -21.89
CA LEU A 577 3.39 9.77 -23.35
C LEU A 577 2.58 8.66 -24.02
N GLU A 578 2.59 7.44 -23.46
CA GLU A 578 1.70 6.36 -23.90
C GLU A 578 0.23 6.67 -23.61
N ALA A 579 -0.10 7.22 -22.44
CA ALA A 579 -1.47 7.63 -22.12
C ALA A 579 -2.00 8.67 -23.13
N GLN A 580 -1.21 9.69 -23.44
CA GLN A 580 -1.55 10.68 -24.48
C GLN A 580 -1.74 10.04 -25.87
N ARG A 581 -0.86 9.11 -26.26
CA ARG A 581 -0.99 8.37 -27.54
C ARG A 581 -2.27 7.53 -27.59
N ARG A 582 -2.62 6.86 -26.49
CA ARG A 582 -3.86 6.07 -26.36
C ARG A 582 -5.11 6.97 -26.42
N GLU A 583 -5.08 8.15 -25.78
CA GLU A 583 -6.16 9.13 -25.85
C GLU A 583 -6.37 9.69 -27.26
N ILE A 584 -5.27 10.01 -27.98
CA ILE A 584 -5.32 10.46 -29.38
C ILE A 584 -5.89 9.36 -30.28
N ALA A 585 -5.45 8.10 -30.12
CA ALA A 585 -5.97 6.97 -30.88
C ALA A 585 -7.47 6.72 -30.63
N LEU A 586 -7.93 6.85 -29.38
CA LEU A 586 -9.35 6.73 -29.04
C LEU A 586 -10.20 7.83 -29.70
N LYS A 587 -9.73 9.08 -29.72
CA LYS A 587 -10.40 10.18 -30.41
C LYS A 587 -10.47 9.94 -31.92
N GLN A 588 -9.39 9.45 -32.53
CA GLN A 588 -9.38 9.08 -33.95
C GLN A 588 -10.35 7.94 -34.28
N GLN A 589 -10.50 6.95 -33.39
CA GLN A 589 -11.50 5.89 -33.53
C GLN A 589 -12.93 6.44 -33.44
N GLN A 590 -13.22 7.28 -32.45
CA GLN A 590 -14.53 7.93 -32.28
C GLN A 590 -14.89 8.82 -33.48
N GLU A 591 -13.93 9.58 -34.02
CA GLU A 591 -14.11 10.35 -35.25
C GLU A 591 -14.41 9.46 -36.47
N ALA A 592 -13.75 8.31 -36.60
CA ALA A 592 -13.97 7.39 -37.71
C ALA A 592 -15.34 6.70 -37.63
N GLU A 593 -15.79 6.34 -36.42
CA GLU A 593 -17.12 5.81 -36.14
C GLU A 593 -18.21 6.85 -36.41
N ALA A 594 -18.04 8.09 -35.93
CA ALA A 594 -18.96 9.18 -36.22
C ALA A 594 -19.06 9.49 -37.73
N LYS A 595 -17.94 9.45 -38.47
CA LYS A 595 -17.94 9.61 -39.94
C LYS A 595 -18.72 8.49 -40.63
N ARG A 596 -18.57 7.23 -40.18
CA ARG A 596 -19.36 6.09 -40.69
C ARG A 596 -20.86 6.26 -40.43
N LEU A 597 -21.27 6.61 -39.21
CA LEU A 597 -22.69 6.83 -38.87
C LEU A 597 -23.31 7.98 -39.67
N ILE A 598 -22.54 9.03 -39.98
CA ILE A 598 -22.98 10.13 -40.86
C ILE A 598 -23.15 9.66 -42.31
N GLU A 599 -22.29 8.76 -42.79
CA GLU A 599 -22.35 8.22 -44.16
C GLU A 599 -23.47 7.19 -44.33
N GLU A 600 -23.65 6.30 -43.33
CA GLU A 600 -24.79 5.39 -43.22
C GLU A 600 -26.13 6.16 -43.18
N LYS A 601 -26.22 7.22 -42.37
CA LYS A 601 -27.42 8.07 -42.37
C LYS A 601 -27.67 8.72 -43.73
N LYS A 602 -26.64 9.24 -44.40
CA LYS A 602 -26.81 9.82 -45.76
C LYS A 602 -27.34 8.79 -46.77
N ALA A 603 -26.89 7.53 -46.67
CA ALA A 603 -27.41 6.46 -47.50
C ALA A 603 -28.90 6.18 -47.19
N LEU A 604 -29.29 6.19 -45.92
CA LEU A 604 -30.69 6.03 -45.51
C LEU A 604 -31.57 7.21 -45.99
N ASP A 605 -31.14 8.45 -45.74
CA ASP A 605 -31.82 9.68 -46.19
C ASP A 605 -32.01 9.68 -47.73
N GLU A 606 -31.04 9.15 -48.49
CA GLU A 606 -31.14 8.97 -49.95
C GLU A 606 -32.11 7.85 -50.34
N THR A 607 -32.12 6.71 -49.64
CA THR A 607 -33.12 5.65 -49.91
C THR A 607 -34.55 6.13 -49.63
N GLU A 608 -34.78 6.87 -48.54
CA GLU A 608 -36.07 7.50 -48.27
C GLU A 608 -36.47 8.48 -49.38
N ARG A 609 -35.51 9.25 -49.94
CA ARG A 609 -35.78 10.14 -51.07
C ARG A 609 -36.25 9.37 -52.31
N ILE A 610 -35.57 8.27 -52.64
CA ILE A 610 -35.92 7.42 -53.79
C ILE A 610 -37.30 6.77 -53.59
N GLU A 611 -37.62 6.26 -52.39
CA GLU A 611 -38.94 5.71 -52.07
C GLU A 611 -40.05 6.75 -52.18
N ARG A 612 -39.83 7.96 -51.62
CA ARG A 612 -40.78 9.08 -51.72
C ARG A 612 -41.01 9.49 -53.19
N GLU A 613 -39.96 9.52 -54.02
CA GLU A 613 -40.09 9.75 -55.46
C GLU A 613 -40.87 8.64 -56.19
N MET A 614 -40.66 7.37 -55.83
CA MET A 614 -41.41 6.24 -56.41
C MET A 614 -42.90 6.32 -56.04
N LEU A 615 -43.21 6.57 -54.76
CA LEU A 615 -44.56 6.79 -54.27
C LEU A 615 -45.23 7.99 -54.95
N GLN A 616 -44.52 9.11 -55.13
CA GLN A 616 -45.02 10.28 -55.84
C GLN A 616 -45.37 9.95 -57.30
N LYS A 617 -44.47 9.26 -58.02
CA LYS A 617 -44.71 8.81 -59.41
C LYS A 617 -45.87 7.82 -59.51
N GLU A 618 -46.06 6.95 -58.53
CA GLU A 618 -47.19 6.02 -58.48
C GLU A 618 -48.52 6.75 -58.16
N ILE A 619 -48.50 7.77 -57.28
CA ILE A 619 -49.64 8.64 -57.00
C ILE A 619 -50.02 9.45 -58.25
N GLU A 620 -49.05 9.99 -58.99
CA GLU A 620 -49.28 10.73 -60.23
C GLU A 620 -49.82 9.83 -61.34
N ARG A 621 -49.29 8.60 -61.48
CA ARG A 621 -49.86 7.57 -62.35
C ARG A 621 -51.32 7.26 -61.97
N LYS A 622 -51.61 7.00 -60.70
CA LYS A 622 -52.99 6.71 -60.23
C LYS A 622 -53.93 7.92 -60.36
N LYS A 623 -53.42 9.15 -60.33
CA LYS A 623 -54.17 10.37 -60.68
C LYS A 623 -54.47 10.45 -62.17
N ALA A 624 -53.53 10.06 -63.04
CA ALA A 624 -53.75 10.02 -64.49
C ALA A 624 -54.69 8.89 -64.93
N GLU A 625 -54.72 7.77 -64.19
CA GLU A 625 -55.64 6.64 -64.42
C GLU A 625 -57.10 6.92 -63.97
N LEU A 626 -57.38 8.01 -63.24
CA LEU A 626 -58.74 8.39 -62.83
C LEU A 626 -59.16 9.76 -63.38
N THR A 627 -60.33 9.82 -64.01
CA THR A 627 -60.93 11.10 -64.41
C THR A 627 -61.36 11.95 -63.19
N PRO A 628 -61.38 13.29 -63.29
CA PRO A 628 -61.72 14.17 -62.16
C PRO A 628 -63.08 13.85 -61.51
N GLN A 629 -64.09 13.48 -62.31
CA GLN A 629 -65.42 13.09 -61.82
C GLN A 629 -65.39 11.81 -60.97
N GLN A 630 -64.53 10.84 -61.31
CA GLN A 630 -64.35 9.61 -60.53
C GLN A 630 -63.56 9.86 -59.24
N ILE A 631 -62.59 10.77 -59.27
CA ILE A 631 -61.87 11.23 -58.07
C ILE A 631 -62.87 11.90 -57.11
N GLU A 632 -63.67 12.83 -57.58
CA GLU A 632 -64.63 13.54 -56.74
C GLU A 632 -65.74 12.63 -56.21
N ALA A 633 -66.24 11.69 -57.00
CA ALA A 633 -67.18 10.67 -56.54
C ALA A 633 -66.59 9.84 -55.39
N ARG A 634 -65.34 9.37 -55.51
CA ARG A 634 -64.64 8.66 -54.41
C ARG A 634 -64.41 9.55 -53.19
N TRP A 635 -64.17 10.85 -53.36
CA TRP A 635 -64.05 11.81 -52.25
C TRP A 635 -65.39 12.14 -51.57
N ARG A 636 -66.52 12.13 -52.29
CA ARG A 636 -67.87 12.17 -51.70
C ARG A 636 -68.13 10.89 -50.90
N ASP A 637 -67.80 9.73 -51.45
CA ASP A 637 -67.95 8.43 -50.77
C ASP A 637 -67.10 8.31 -49.50
N PHE A 638 -65.87 8.83 -49.53
CA PHE A 638 -64.98 8.89 -48.37
C PHE A 638 -65.49 9.87 -47.31
N ARG A 639 -65.91 11.10 -47.71
CA ARG A 639 -66.50 12.08 -46.78
C ARG A 639 -67.76 11.54 -46.11
N ARG A 640 -68.64 10.86 -46.86
CA ARG A 640 -69.83 10.16 -46.34
C ARG A 640 -69.45 9.13 -45.27
N LYS A 641 -68.57 8.17 -45.60
CA LYS A 641 -68.10 7.14 -44.65
C LYS A 641 -67.38 7.71 -43.41
N MET A 642 -66.72 8.85 -43.55
CA MET A 642 -66.08 9.55 -42.42
C MET A 642 -67.07 10.36 -41.57
N ARG A 643 -68.19 10.86 -42.13
CA ARG A 643 -69.31 11.42 -41.35
C ARG A 643 -70.08 10.33 -40.61
N GLU A 644 -70.44 9.23 -41.28
CA GLU A 644 -71.11 8.07 -40.67
C GLU A 644 -70.32 7.55 -39.46
N ARG A 645 -69.01 7.33 -39.61
CA ARG A 645 -68.11 6.91 -38.52
C ARG A 645 -67.94 7.93 -37.38
N ARG A 646 -68.39 9.17 -37.57
CA ARG A 646 -68.39 10.24 -36.56
C ARG A 646 -69.81 10.58 -36.06
N GLY A 647 -70.85 9.90 -36.54
CA GLY A 647 -72.24 10.15 -36.16
C GLY A 647 -72.84 11.47 -36.68
N LEU A 648 -72.26 12.10 -37.72
CA LEU A 648 -72.85 13.30 -38.32
C LEU A 648 -73.92 12.95 -39.37
N PRO A 649 -75.00 13.76 -39.49
CA PRO A 649 -76.02 13.60 -40.53
C PRO A 649 -75.47 13.61 -41.98
N PRO A 650 -76.20 13.02 -42.94
CA PRO A 650 -75.90 13.13 -44.36
C PRO A 650 -76.00 14.59 -44.85
N GLU A 651 -75.34 14.89 -45.97
CA GLU A 651 -75.05 16.27 -46.41
C GLU A 651 -76.19 16.95 -47.19
N ASP A 652 -77.33 16.27 -47.38
CA ASP A 652 -78.43 16.69 -48.26
C ASP A 652 -79.64 17.34 -47.53
N GLU A 653 -79.63 17.46 -46.19
CA GLU A 653 -80.72 18.09 -45.41
C GLU A 653 -80.28 19.36 -44.67
N ALA A 654 -79.90 20.40 -45.42
CA ALA A 654 -79.67 21.75 -44.91
C ALA A 654 -80.94 22.62 -45.04
N ILE A 655 -82.01 22.27 -44.32
CA ILE A 655 -83.29 23.00 -44.36
C ILE A 655 -83.23 24.24 -43.45
N VAL A 656 -83.23 25.44 -44.05
CA VAL A 656 -83.42 26.72 -43.33
C VAL A 656 -84.86 27.18 -43.54
N LEU A 657 -85.61 27.32 -42.43
CA LEU A 657 -86.97 27.88 -42.43
C LEU A 657 -86.93 29.40 -42.24
N ASP A 658 -87.30 30.17 -43.25
CA ASP A 658 -87.62 31.59 -43.07
C ASP A 658 -89.03 31.74 -42.50
N LEU A 659 -89.11 32.22 -41.26
CA LEU A 659 -90.31 32.31 -40.44
C LEU A 659 -91.28 33.46 -40.83
N LYS A 660 -91.21 33.96 -42.08
CA LYS A 660 -92.07 35.06 -42.56
C LYS A 660 -92.81 34.84 -43.88
N THR A 661 -92.42 33.87 -44.72
CA THR A 661 -93.02 33.69 -46.06
C THR A 661 -93.38 32.25 -46.41
N GLY A 662 -92.70 31.24 -45.84
CA GLY A 662 -93.15 29.84 -45.89
C GLY A 662 -92.96 29.09 -47.22
N GLU A 663 -92.23 29.66 -48.19
CA GLU A 663 -91.84 28.96 -49.44
C GLU A 663 -90.35 28.59 -49.44
N ILE A 664 -90.01 27.54 -50.20
CA ILE A 664 -88.66 26.94 -50.25
C ILE A 664 -87.89 27.48 -51.46
N VAL A 665 -86.74 28.11 -51.21
CA VAL A 665 -85.83 28.65 -52.24
C VAL A 665 -84.45 28.01 -52.07
N PRO A 666 -83.78 27.53 -53.14
CA PRO A 666 -82.46 26.91 -53.03
C PRO A 666 -81.40 27.92 -52.55
N ALA A 667 -80.56 27.48 -51.59
CA ALA A 667 -79.52 28.32 -51.01
C ALA A 667 -78.42 28.68 -52.03
N ALA A 668 -78.14 29.97 -52.16
CA ALA A 668 -76.93 30.45 -52.84
C ALA A 668 -75.68 30.03 -52.03
N PRO A 669 -74.53 29.77 -52.68
CA PRO A 669 -73.33 29.32 -51.98
C PRO A 669 -72.82 30.37 -51.00
N ALA A 670 -72.81 30.03 -49.72
CA ALA A 670 -72.27 30.88 -48.66
C ALA A 670 -70.74 30.95 -48.78
N SER A 671 -70.23 32.01 -49.41
CA SER A 671 -68.83 32.40 -49.28
C SER A 671 -68.61 32.99 -47.89
N GLU A 672 -68.19 32.16 -46.93
CA GLU A 672 -67.64 32.66 -45.67
C GLU A 672 -66.46 33.59 -45.98
N PRO A 673 -66.47 34.87 -45.59
CA PRO A 673 -65.27 35.69 -45.66
C PRO A 673 -64.25 35.10 -44.69
N ALA A 674 -63.05 34.80 -45.18
CA ALA A 674 -61.96 34.30 -44.35
C ALA A 674 -61.76 35.24 -43.14
N PRO A 675 -61.46 34.70 -41.93
CA PRO A 675 -61.36 35.51 -40.73
C PRO A 675 -60.35 36.64 -40.96
N VAL A 676 -60.81 37.88 -40.80
CA VAL A 676 -59.98 39.07 -40.93
C VAL A 676 -59.07 39.13 -39.71
N ILE A 677 -57.94 38.43 -39.80
CA ILE A 677 -56.85 38.51 -38.83
C ILE A 677 -56.39 39.97 -38.82
N ASP A 678 -56.59 40.67 -37.70
CA ASP A 678 -56.04 42.01 -37.55
C ASP A 678 -54.50 41.90 -37.56
N LYS A 679 -53.90 42.38 -38.66
CA LYS A 679 -52.44 42.40 -38.84
C LYS A 679 -51.74 43.15 -37.71
N ALA A 680 -52.39 44.12 -37.06
CA ALA A 680 -51.85 44.84 -35.90
C ALA A 680 -51.84 43.97 -34.63
N GLU A 681 -52.80 43.06 -34.45
CA GLU A 681 -52.82 42.14 -33.31
C GLU A 681 -51.85 40.97 -33.50
N LEU A 682 -51.79 40.38 -34.70
CA LEU A 682 -50.80 39.35 -35.03
C LEU A 682 -49.36 39.86 -34.86
N LYS A 683 -49.09 41.10 -35.30
CA LYS A 683 -47.80 41.77 -35.08
C LYS A 683 -47.47 41.89 -33.59
N ARG A 684 -48.40 42.41 -32.79
CA ARG A 684 -48.24 42.55 -31.33
C ARG A 684 -48.05 41.20 -30.61
N GLN A 685 -48.59 40.10 -31.15
CA GLN A 685 -48.35 38.77 -30.61
C GLN A 685 -46.92 38.31 -30.91
N LYS A 686 -46.50 38.31 -32.18
CA LYS A 686 -45.15 37.92 -32.61
C LYS A 686 -44.05 38.76 -31.94
N GLU A 687 -44.28 40.06 -31.73
CA GLU A 687 -43.38 40.96 -30.98
C GLU A 687 -43.21 40.54 -29.51
N LYS A 688 -44.28 40.09 -28.83
CA LYS A 688 -44.21 39.57 -27.45
C LYS A 688 -43.52 38.22 -27.38
N GLU A 689 -43.79 37.33 -28.34
CA GLU A 689 -43.14 36.01 -28.44
C GLU A 689 -41.63 36.16 -28.63
N PHE A 690 -41.19 37.10 -29.47
CA PHE A 690 -39.77 37.40 -29.67
C PHE A 690 -39.07 37.91 -28.40
N GLU A 691 -39.64 38.90 -27.69
CA GLU A 691 -39.05 39.40 -26.43
C GLU A 691 -39.05 38.34 -25.32
N GLN A 692 -40.02 37.41 -25.31
CA GLN A 692 -40.00 36.26 -24.40
C GLN A 692 -38.84 35.29 -24.72
N LEU A 693 -38.66 34.91 -25.99
CA LEU A 693 -37.56 34.05 -26.42
C LEU A 693 -36.19 34.69 -26.12
N LYS A 694 -36.02 35.96 -26.49
CA LYS A 694 -34.82 36.77 -26.21
C LYS A 694 -34.44 36.79 -24.73
N ARG A 695 -35.42 36.92 -23.83
CA ARG A 695 -35.20 36.84 -22.38
C ARG A 695 -34.74 35.44 -21.94
N ILE A 696 -35.35 34.38 -22.46
CA ILE A 696 -35.00 33.00 -22.12
C ILE A 696 -33.58 32.66 -22.59
N GLU A 697 -33.19 33.05 -23.81
CA GLU A 697 -31.86 32.75 -24.33
C GLU A 697 -30.75 33.53 -23.60
N LEU A 698 -31.00 34.77 -23.19
CA LEU A 698 -30.10 35.54 -22.34
C LEU A 698 -29.91 34.86 -20.97
N GLU A 699 -31.00 34.44 -20.32
CA GLU A 699 -30.95 33.76 -19.02
C GLU A 699 -30.22 32.40 -19.11
N MET A 700 -30.36 31.68 -20.23
CA MET A 700 -29.58 30.46 -20.50
C MET A 700 -28.09 30.76 -20.67
N LEU A 701 -27.72 31.85 -21.36
CA LEU A 701 -26.32 32.25 -21.52
C LEU A 701 -25.70 32.66 -20.17
N GLU A 702 -26.40 33.44 -19.34
CA GLU A 702 -25.93 33.81 -17.99
C GLU A 702 -25.72 32.57 -17.10
N LYS A 703 -26.67 31.63 -17.10
CA LYS A 703 -26.55 30.33 -16.40
C LYS A 703 -25.42 29.44 -16.95
N ARG A 704 -24.99 29.66 -18.19
CA ARG A 704 -23.84 28.98 -18.79
C ARG A 704 -22.52 29.62 -18.36
N VAL A 705 -22.40 30.95 -18.48
CA VAL A 705 -21.22 31.72 -18.06
C VAL A 705 -20.92 31.50 -16.57
N ALA A 706 -21.94 31.53 -15.71
CA ALA A 706 -21.79 31.26 -14.27
C ALA A 706 -21.27 29.85 -13.95
N ARG A 707 -21.52 28.87 -14.82
CA ARG A 707 -21.12 27.47 -14.67
C ARG A 707 -19.73 27.19 -15.24
N GLU A 708 -19.48 27.65 -16.48
CA GLU A 708 -18.28 27.34 -17.25
C GLU A 708 -17.12 28.33 -16.98
N LYS A 709 -17.41 29.51 -16.41
CA LYS A 709 -16.43 30.58 -16.10
C LYS A 709 -15.41 30.83 -17.23
N PRO A 710 -15.88 31.13 -18.45
CA PRO A 710 -15.03 31.33 -19.63
C PRO A 710 -14.07 32.52 -19.47
N SER A 711 -13.05 32.58 -20.31
CA SER A 711 -12.27 33.81 -20.49
C SER A 711 -13.10 34.88 -21.21
N ALA A 712 -12.73 36.16 -21.02
CA ALA A 712 -13.46 37.30 -21.58
C ALA A 712 -13.64 37.22 -23.11
N ASP A 713 -12.64 36.74 -23.85
CA ASP A 713 -12.71 36.57 -25.31
C ASP A 713 -13.74 35.51 -25.74
N VAL A 714 -13.92 34.47 -24.93
CA VAL A 714 -14.89 33.38 -25.18
C VAL A 714 -16.29 33.83 -24.81
N GLU A 715 -16.46 34.55 -23.70
CA GLU A 715 -17.74 35.15 -23.32
C GLU A 715 -18.20 36.19 -24.35
N ALA A 716 -17.30 37.05 -24.84
CA ALA A 716 -17.59 38.03 -25.87
C ALA A 716 -18.09 37.38 -27.18
N ARG A 717 -17.49 36.25 -27.57
CA ARG A 717 -17.97 35.45 -28.73
C ARG A 717 -19.37 34.90 -28.50
N TRP A 718 -19.65 34.27 -27.35
CA TRP A 718 -20.99 33.73 -27.08
C TRP A 718 -22.08 34.81 -27.04
N ARG A 719 -21.76 36.00 -26.51
CA ARG A 719 -22.66 37.16 -26.55
C ARG A 719 -22.91 37.65 -27.98
N ALA A 720 -21.89 37.66 -28.83
CA ALA A 720 -22.02 38.03 -30.25
C ALA A 720 -22.82 37.00 -31.07
N ASP A 721 -22.56 35.70 -30.86
CA ASP A 721 -23.29 34.60 -31.52
C ASP A 721 -24.79 34.64 -31.16
N LEU A 722 -25.11 34.89 -29.88
CA LEU A 722 -26.50 35.07 -29.42
C LEU A 722 -27.17 36.29 -30.07
N GLN A 723 -26.49 37.44 -30.14
CA GLN A 723 -27.04 38.62 -30.80
C GLN A 723 -27.32 38.37 -32.29
N ALA A 724 -26.37 37.76 -33.01
CA ALA A 724 -26.53 37.43 -34.43
C ALA A 724 -27.71 36.47 -34.68
N LYS A 725 -27.94 35.51 -33.77
CA LYS A 725 -29.09 34.60 -33.83
C LYS A 725 -30.42 35.33 -33.61
N LEU A 726 -30.49 36.22 -32.62
CA LEU A 726 -31.69 37.03 -32.35
C LEU A 726 -31.99 37.99 -33.51
N ASP A 727 -30.96 38.62 -34.10
CA ASP A 727 -31.10 39.48 -35.28
C ASP A 727 -31.59 38.72 -36.53
N ALA A 728 -31.25 37.43 -36.65
CA ALA A 728 -31.76 36.57 -37.71
C ALA A 728 -33.24 36.21 -37.50
N GLN A 729 -33.61 35.77 -36.30
CA GLN A 729 -35.02 35.45 -35.95
C GLN A 729 -35.91 36.69 -36.05
N TRP A 730 -35.42 37.88 -35.69
CA TRP A 730 -36.17 39.12 -35.87
C TRP A 730 -36.44 39.44 -37.35
N LYS A 731 -35.47 39.20 -38.25
CA LYS A 731 -35.67 39.36 -39.70
C LYS A 731 -36.67 38.36 -40.25
N GLU A 732 -36.66 37.12 -39.77
CA GLU A 732 -37.63 36.08 -40.12
C GLU A 732 -39.05 36.49 -39.70
N ILE A 733 -39.23 36.98 -38.47
CA ILE A 733 -40.52 37.51 -37.99
C ILE A 733 -40.96 38.75 -38.78
N GLN A 734 -40.06 39.67 -39.15
CA GLN A 734 -40.42 40.80 -40.02
C GLN A 734 -40.78 40.34 -41.45
N ALA A 735 -40.26 39.22 -41.93
CA ALA A 735 -40.63 38.63 -43.23
C ALA A 735 -41.95 37.85 -43.17
N GLU A 736 -42.33 37.25 -42.03
CA GLU A 736 -43.67 36.68 -41.81
C GLU A 736 -44.77 37.74 -41.70
N LEU A 737 -44.43 38.98 -41.29
CA LEU A 737 -45.39 40.05 -41.00
C LEU A 737 -45.66 41.01 -42.18
N ALA A 738 -44.93 40.89 -43.29
CA ALA A 738 -45.07 41.75 -44.48
C ALA A 738 -46.17 41.24 -45.43
#